data_AF-A0AA37B412-F1
#
_entry.id   AF-A0AA37B412-F1
#
_cell.length_a   1.000
_cell.length_b   1.000
_cell.length_c   1.000
_cell.angle_alpha   90.00
_cell.angle_beta   90.00
_cell.angle_gamma   90.00
#
_symmetry.space_group_name_H-M   'P 1'
#
loop_
_entity.id
_entity.type
_entity.pdbx_description
1 polymer ?
#
loop_
_entity_poly.entity_id
_entity_poly.type
_entity_poly.pdbx_seq_one_letter_code
_entity_poly.pdbx_strand_id
1 'polypeptide(L)'
;MLNSYQAGMQWDASFDLGLRQQVGDRSVWMFNHRIEPSPNQDPSYRLAQFDLLNEIILYYQFDLVVSVGEQALNIALALQDEGILQAPIVAAGADLSAYMGPRERRITGIHEQLAIRENLLLIRQLIPDLEAVHLLIDDQPGSEHIRKEFIQLADQLAIPYTLWQEQDYEEVKAKTSLLSANEAILLGVLQQAPTGKTQLTEQRVQSLSMVSRAPMYSLWEYAVGNGAVGGFVTQPKPLGEAIGNMVLKVLLGTDVRDVAINTRGPQTYLFDSTQLNRWKVSRANLATGSEYLNQQAYQSWSQRYQTSLMMTGLSLFAGLLLFALWRAYGRARAHLVQQKKQLSSVFSKTEQACALLDENGHVLLINQALMDLLGDRAGFIIGNSLLDSHIWEHQSALKQQLREGIAKSLSGDAVHFQAEFDQGKHSILYDFAMSPQLDHSNRVEQVVLEMRNLALIQQQHRQLKQSETHYRLLFEQSPALLMLVNRLGVIVCCNKVAAKHLGYPRKQLELSQLRSLYDEAEQQTTLLEYLDTVGKHKVTRQIAYRNSKNQQLWFKESFVRMAEEDVFMLVCEDVTATRSLAEELDFHANFDLLTGIYNRGFFERRLELLLGSSQDNQLHALLLIDLAQFKVINDTFGHGSGDQALKQVAGVLEQLLPRSAIVARLGSDEFAILLEACSQQDSLDFANRVIDRLNDSHYVRDERMFSFGCSIGLTLFQQQQGSAQELIAQADNACFTAKSLGRNRVYLYQMDDQMLLERQGQMEWVTRIQQALREERFLLYAQAIVPVTAIDDDYLHYEVLLRMIDEAGRIVPPGAFLPAAENYNLADQIDKVVIAKSLQWLAENPGHLTRLNMCSMNLSGQSLGSAEFVEWLLNTLENSALPMNKLCFETTETVAIANLDIATEFFNKVRQLGCKIALDDFGSGLSSFGYLKNLPIDYLKIDGIFIRDLENDHMDAAIVKSINQMAHVMGKKTIAEFVENDGINQILSEIGVDYAQGYHFGKPVPIEMLVLN
;
A
#
# COMPACT_ATOMS: atom_id res chain seq x y z
N MET A 1 5.21 -10.76 -16.29
CA MET A 1 4.10 -9.99 -16.88
C MET A 1 4.69 -9.03 -17.91
N LEU A 2 4.20 -9.11 -19.14
CA LEU A 2 4.47 -8.17 -20.23
C LEU A 2 3.27 -7.23 -20.35
N ASN A 3 3.51 -5.93 -20.28
CA ASN A 3 2.43 -4.95 -20.22
C ASN A 3 2.65 -3.84 -21.24
N SER A 4 1.70 -3.62 -22.13
CA SER A 4 1.78 -2.55 -23.13
C SER A 4 0.99 -1.28 -22.79
N TYR A 5 0.43 -1.18 -21.59
CA TYR A 5 -0.17 0.07 -21.09
C TYR A 5 0.91 0.97 -20.46
N GLN A 6 0.69 2.28 -20.40
CA GLN A 6 1.65 3.26 -19.87
C GLN A 6 1.69 3.33 -18.34
N ALA A 7 2.84 3.69 -17.79
CA ALA A 7 3.05 3.83 -16.35
C ALA A 7 2.25 5.02 -15.79
N GLY A 8 1.65 4.85 -14.61
CA GLY A 8 0.92 5.92 -13.91
C GLY A 8 -0.60 5.98 -14.15
N MET A 9 -1.18 5.09 -14.97
CA MET A 9 -2.65 4.97 -15.07
C MET A 9 -3.23 4.18 -13.88
N GLN A 10 -4.32 4.66 -13.28
CA GLN A 10 -5.04 3.95 -12.21
C GLN A 10 -5.53 2.56 -12.66
N TRP A 11 -5.84 2.40 -13.95
CA TRP A 11 -6.21 1.13 -14.57
C TRP A 11 -5.13 0.06 -14.38
N ASP A 12 -3.87 0.43 -14.63
CA ASP A 12 -2.72 -0.47 -14.57
C ASP A 12 -2.42 -0.91 -13.13
N ALA A 13 -2.40 0.05 -12.20
CA ALA A 13 -2.23 -0.23 -10.78
C ALA A 13 -3.36 -1.13 -10.22
N SER A 14 -4.60 -0.92 -10.69
CA SER A 14 -5.76 -1.71 -10.25
C SER A 14 -5.71 -3.15 -10.79
N PHE A 15 -5.29 -3.34 -12.04
CA PHE A 15 -5.07 -4.67 -12.63
C PHE A 15 -3.94 -5.42 -11.91
N ASP A 16 -2.76 -4.79 -11.73
CA ASP A 16 -1.62 -5.40 -11.05
C ASP A 16 -1.97 -5.76 -9.59
N LEU A 17 -2.71 -4.91 -8.89
CA LEU A 17 -3.24 -5.20 -7.55
C LEU A 17 -4.13 -6.45 -7.54
N GLY A 18 -5.07 -6.57 -8.49
CA GLY A 18 -5.96 -7.73 -8.59
C GLY A 18 -5.21 -9.02 -8.89
N LEU A 19 -4.23 -8.95 -9.80
CA LEU A 19 -3.35 -10.07 -10.14
C LEU A 19 -2.52 -10.52 -8.92
N ARG A 20 -1.84 -9.58 -8.26
CA ARG A 20 -1.02 -9.84 -7.06
C ARG A 20 -1.86 -10.32 -5.88
N GLN A 21 -3.09 -9.85 -5.71
CA GLN A 21 -3.95 -10.31 -4.62
C GLN A 21 -4.29 -11.80 -4.74
N GLN A 22 -4.42 -12.33 -5.96
CA GLN A 22 -4.65 -13.76 -6.16
C GLN A 22 -3.37 -14.59 -6.07
N VAL A 23 -2.26 -14.05 -6.59
CA VAL A 23 -1.01 -14.79 -6.75
C VAL A 23 -0.08 -14.67 -5.52
N GLY A 24 -0.11 -13.52 -4.82
CA GLY A 24 0.89 -13.07 -3.84
C GLY A 24 0.90 -13.75 -2.47
N ASP A 25 -0.15 -14.50 -2.10
CA ASP A 25 -0.13 -15.36 -0.91
C ASP A 25 0.65 -16.67 -1.13
N ARG A 26 1.09 -16.94 -2.36
CA ARG A 26 1.87 -18.12 -2.75
C ARG A 26 3.18 -17.63 -3.35
N SER A 27 4.29 -18.31 -3.05
CA SER A 27 5.68 -17.96 -3.41
C SER A 27 5.96 -17.86 -4.92
N VAL A 28 5.24 -17.02 -5.65
CA VAL A 28 5.34 -16.78 -7.08
C VAL A 28 6.12 -15.48 -7.29
N TRP A 29 7.28 -15.60 -7.92
CA TRP A 29 8.13 -14.47 -8.27
C TRP A 29 7.64 -13.84 -9.56
N MET A 30 7.28 -12.56 -9.51
CA MET A 30 6.75 -11.83 -10.66
C MET A 30 7.78 -10.84 -11.21
N PHE A 31 8.22 -11.08 -12.44
CA PHE A 31 9.00 -10.12 -13.22
C PHE A 31 8.05 -9.28 -14.10
N ASN A 32 8.08 -7.96 -13.98
CA ASN A 32 7.22 -7.05 -14.74
C ASN A 32 8.05 -6.28 -15.76
N HIS A 33 7.73 -6.43 -17.04
CA HIS A 33 8.35 -5.69 -18.14
C HIS A 33 7.29 -4.93 -18.93
N ARG A 34 7.59 -3.67 -19.25
CA ARG A 34 6.66 -2.77 -19.93
C ARG A 34 7.12 -2.54 -21.37
N ILE A 35 6.20 -2.69 -22.30
CA ILE A 35 6.41 -2.46 -23.73
C ILE A 35 5.87 -1.08 -24.03
N GLU A 36 6.75 -0.15 -24.37
CA GLU A 36 6.32 1.19 -24.74
C GLU A 36 5.71 1.19 -26.15
N PRO A 37 4.59 1.90 -26.36
CA PRO A 37 3.97 2.01 -27.66
C PRO A 37 4.91 2.71 -28.64
N SER A 38 5.13 2.09 -29.81
CA SER A 38 5.97 2.66 -30.87
C SER A 38 5.36 3.95 -31.43
N PRO A 39 6.00 5.13 -31.30
CA PRO A 39 5.42 6.40 -31.76
C PRO A 39 5.16 6.46 -33.28
N ASN A 40 5.90 5.70 -34.10
CA ASN A 40 5.74 5.71 -35.57
C ASN A 40 5.42 4.33 -36.19
N GLN A 41 4.95 3.36 -35.40
CA GLN A 41 4.74 1.96 -35.83
C GLN A 41 5.93 1.33 -36.59
N ASP A 42 7.16 1.77 -36.33
CA ASP A 42 8.29 1.34 -37.13
C ASP A 42 8.64 -0.14 -36.84
N PRO A 43 8.66 -1.02 -37.88
CA PRO A 43 8.96 -2.43 -37.74
C PRO A 43 10.28 -2.72 -37.00
N SER A 44 11.29 -1.85 -37.15
CA SER A 44 12.60 -2.02 -36.48
C SER A 44 12.50 -1.90 -34.96
N TYR A 45 11.60 -1.05 -34.44
CA TYR A 45 11.39 -0.90 -32.99
C TYR A 45 10.70 -2.13 -32.41
N ARG A 46 9.73 -2.69 -33.14
CA ARG A 46 9.08 -3.95 -32.75
C ARG A 46 10.07 -5.12 -32.76
N LEU A 47 10.98 -5.15 -33.73
CA LEU A 47 12.05 -6.15 -33.80
C LEU A 47 13.02 -6.03 -32.62
N ALA A 48 13.43 -4.81 -32.26
CA ALA A 48 14.31 -4.59 -31.11
C ALA A 48 13.66 -4.97 -29.77
N GLN A 49 12.38 -4.64 -29.58
CA GLN A 49 11.60 -5.07 -28.42
C GLN A 49 11.48 -6.60 -28.37
N PHE A 50 11.28 -7.23 -29.52
CA PHE A 50 11.26 -8.68 -29.66
C PHE A 50 12.60 -9.32 -29.27
N ASP A 51 13.73 -8.77 -29.76
CA ASP A 51 15.07 -9.26 -29.47
C ASP A 51 15.43 -9.11 -27.98
N LEU A 52 15.10 -7.97 -27.36
CA LEU A 52 15.28 -7.77 -25.92
C LEU A 52 14.48 -8.79 -25.11
N LEU A 53 13.21 -8.97 -25.45
CA LEU A 53 12.34 -9.92 -24.75
C LEU A 53 12.78 -11.37 -24.95
N ASN A 54 13.30 -11.71 -26.14
CA ASN A 54 13.93 -12.99 -26.41
C ASN A 54 15.10 -13.24 -25.44
N GLU A 55 16.03 -12.29 -25.29
CA GLU A 55 17.15 -12.45 -24.34
C GLU A 55 16.68 -12.63 -22.90
N ILE A 56 15.72 -11.81 -22.45
CA ILE A 56 15.15 -11.90 -21.10
C ILE A 56 14.48 -13.28 -20.87
N ILE A 57 13.68 -13.75 -21.82
CA ILE A 57 12.95 -15.02 -21.71
C ILE A 57 13.90 -16.22 -21.73
N LEU A 58 14.95 -16.18 -22.56
CA LEU A 58 15.97 -17.23 -22.59
C LEU A 58 16.79 -17.31 -21.28
N TYR A 59 17.06 -16.16 -20.65
CA TYR A 59 17.83 -16.10 -19.41
C TYR A 59 17.05 -16.56 -18.18
N TYR A 60 15.85 -16.02 -17.97
CA TYR A 60 15.08 -16.27 -16.74
C TYR A 60 14.26 -17.56 -16.76
N GLN A 61 14.01 -18.14 -17.95
CA GLN A 61 13.17 -19.34 -18.13
C GLN A 61 11.86 -19.28 -17.33
N PHE A 62 10.94 -18.42 -17.76
CA PHE A 62 9.67 -18.23 -17.05
C PHE A 62 8.78 -19.48 -17.14
N ASP A 63 8.18 -19.87 -16.02
CA ASP A 63 7.15 -20.92 -15.98
C ASP A 63 5.85 -20.50 -16.69
N LEU A 64 5.60 -19.20 -16.82
CA LEU A 64 4.40 -18.62 -17.41
C LEU A 64 4.61 -17.15 -17.79
N VAL A 65 4.02 -16.72 -18.92
CA VAL A 65 3.98 -15.31 -19.32
C VAL A 65 2.55 -14.78 -19.23
N VAL A 66 2.35 -13.70 -18.47
CA VAL A 66 1.11 -12.92 -18.49
C VAL A 66 1.28 -11.78 -19.47
N SER A 67 0.48 -11.69 -20.52
CA SER A 67 0.50 -10.58 -21.49
C SER A 67 -0.71 -9.67 -21.32
N VAL A 68 -0.49 -8.37 -21.14
CA VAL A 68 -1.53 -7.37 -20.90
C VAL A 68 -1.47 -6.32 -22.01
N GLY A 69 -2.50 -6.28 -22.85
CA GLY A 69 -2.54 -5.43 -24.04
C GLY A 69 -2.18 -6.14 -25.34
N GLU A 70 -2.69 -5.63 -26.46
CA GLU A 70 -2.53 -6.22 -27.80
C GLU A 70 -1.05 -6.31 -28.25
N GLN A 71 -0.25 -5.28 -27.97
CA GLN A 71 1.17 -5.29 -28.35
C GLN A 71 1.97 -6.33 -27.53
N ALA A 72 1.68 -6.44 -26.24
CA ALA A 72 2.31 -7.44 -25.38
C ALA A 72 1.95 -8.86 -25.81
N LEU A 73 0.70 -9.09 -26.20
CA LEU A 73 0.26 -10.38 -26.73
C LEU A 73 0.96 -10.72 -28.05
N ASN A 74 1.02 -9.78 -29.00
CA ASN A 74 1.61 -10.02 -30.31
C ASN A 74 3.10 -10.39 -30.21
N ILE A 75 3.85 -9.73 -29.33
CA ILE A 75 5.27 -10.06 -29.12
C ILE A 75 5.41 -11.44 -28.46
N ALA A 76 4.62 -11.73 -27.43
CA ALA A 76 4.66 -13.05 -26.76
C ALA A 76 4.33 -14.19 -27.73
N LEU A 77 3.37 -14.00 -28.62
CA LEU A 77 3.01 -14.97 -29.65
C LEU A 77 4.10 -15.15 -30.70
N ALA A 78 4.71 -14.05 -31.17
CA ALA A 78 5.82 -14.13 -32.10
C ALA A 78 7.00 -14.94 -31.49
N LEU A 79 7.28 -14.75 -30.20
CA LEU A 79 8.34 -15.49 -29.51
C LEU A 79 8.01 -16.97 -29.36
N GLN A 80 6.72 -17.31 -29.25
CA GLN A 80 6.26 -18.69 -29.23
C GLN A 80 6.33 -19.34 -30.63
N ASP A 81 6.03 -18.58 -31.69
CA ASP A 81 6.09 -19.03 -33.09
C ASP A 81 7.54 -19.33 -33.53
N GLU A 82 8.51 -18.55 -33.05
CA GLU A 82 9.96 -18.80 -33.24
C GLU A 82 10.52 -19.91 -32.32
N GLY A 83 9.69 -20.51 -31.46
CA GLY A 83 10.09 -21.60 -30.54
C GLY A 83 10.94 -21.17 -29.35
N ILE A 84 11.18 -19.86 -29.19
CA ILE A 84 11.93 -19.24 -28.09
C ILE A 84 11.13 -19.33 -26.78
N LEU A 85 9.87 -18.88 -26.81
CA LEU A 85 9.02 -18.88 -25.63
C LEU A 85 8.37 -20.25 -25.46
N GLN A 86 8.94 -21.05 -24.56
CA GLN A 86 8.38 -22.34 -24.18
C GLN A 86 7.26 -22.24 -23.13
N ALA A 87 7.18 -21.11 -22.44
CA ALA A 87 6.18 -20.90 -21.39
C ALA A 87 4.76 -20.76 -21.97
N PRO A 88 3.73 -21.19 -21.23
CA PRO A 88 2.35 -20.86 -21.51
C PRO A 88 2.07 -19.35 -21.40
N ILE A 89 1.17 -18.85 -22.23
CA ILE A 89 0.74 -17.44 -22.24
C ILE A 89 -0.67 -17.34 -21.62
N VAL A 90 -0.84 -16.42 -20.67
CA VAL A 90 -2.15 -16.01 -20.14
C VAL A 90 -2.39 -14.55 -20.51
N ALA A 91 -3.35 -14.30 -21.40
CA ALA A 91 -3.55 -12.98 -21.99
C ALA A 91 -4.75 -12.22 -21.39
N ALA A 92 -4.61 -10.90 -21.26
CA ALA A 92 -5.63 -9.97 -20.81
C ALA A 92 -5.58 -8.67 -21.63
N GLY A 93 -6.73 -7.99 -21.79
CA GLY A 93 -6.78 -6.71 -22.51
C GLY A 93 -6.33 -6.81 -23.97
N ALA A 94 -6.68 -7.91 -24.65
CA ALA A 94 -6.36 -8.14 -26.05
C ALA A 94 -7.42 -8.98 -26.75
N ASP A 95 -7.50 -8.86 -28.08
CA ASP A 95 -8.37 -9.67 -28.92
C ASP A 95 -7.84 -11.11 -29.05
N LEU A 96 -8.51 -12.05 -28.36
CA LEU A 96 -8.25 -13.49 -28.46
C LEU A 96 -9.13 -14.27 -29.44
N SER A 97 -9.94 -13.61 -30.28
CA SER A 97 -10.92 -14.27 -31.17
C SER A 97 -10.28 -15.30 -32.11
N ALA A 98 -9.10 -15.01 -32.63
CA ALA A 98 -8.32 -15.91 -33.49
C ALA A 98 -7.87 -17.21 -32.79
N TYR A 99 -7.87 -17.23 -31.45
CA TYR A 99 -7.35 -18.35 -30.64
C TYR A 99 -8.46 -19.16 -29.95
N MET A 100 -9.73 -18.85 -30.18
CA MET A 100 -10.88 -19.57 -29.61
C MET A 100 -11.17 -20.94 -30.28
N GLY A 101 -10.40 -21.30 -31.33
CA GLY A 101 -10.51 -22.53 -32.10
C GLY A 101 -9.67 -23.72 -31.57
N PRO A 102 -9.29 -24.69 -32.44
CA PRO A 102 -8.49 -25.86 -32.04
C PRO A 102 -7.18 -25.43 -31.36
N ARG A 103 -6.93 -25.99 -30.16
CA ARG A 103 -5.92 -25.57 -29.17
C ARG A 103 -4.48 -25.96 -29.55
N GLU A 104 -3.99 -25.49 -30.69
CA GLU A 104 -2.62 -25.76 -31.14
C GLU A 104 -1.58 -24.91 -30.40
N ARG A 105 -1.94 -23.68 -29.97
CA ARG A 105 -1.03 -22.76 -29.25
C ARG A 105 -1.17 -22.89 -27.73
N ARG A 106 -0.05 -22.67 -27.01
CA ARG A 106 -0.01 -22.68 -25.53
C ARG A 106 -0.46 -21.32 -24.98
N ILE A 107 -1.71 -20.96 -25.26
CA ILE A 107 -2.31 -19.69 -24.85
C ILE A 107 -3.70 -19.93 -24.23
N THR A 108 -3.95 -19.19 -23.15
CA THR A 108 -5.29 -18.99 -22.58
C THR A 108 -5.45 -17.53 -22.18
N GLY A 109 -6.60 -17.15 -21.66
CA GLY A 109 -6.82 -15.82 -21.16
C GLY A 109 -8.27 -15.37 -21.25
N ILE A 110 -8.46 -14.07 -21.22
CA ILE A 110 -9.76 -13.43 -21.29
C ILE A 110 -9.80 -12.55 -22.52
N HIS A 111 -10.67 -12.90 -23.47
CA HIS A 111 -10.88 -12.10 -24.67
C HIS A 111 -11.45 -10.74 -24.28
N GLU A 112 -10.78 -9.68 -24.73
CA GLU A 112 -11.24 -8.32 -24.54
C GLU A 112 -12.38 -8.04 -25.52
N GLN A 113 -13.60 -8.19 -25.01
CA GLN A 113 -14.80 -7.76 -25.71
C GLN A 113 -15.39 -6.56 -24.98
N LEU A 114 -15.30 -5.38 -25.59
CA LEU A 114 -15.91 -4.18 -25.02
C LEU A 114 -17.44 -4.24 -25.16
N ALA A 115 -18.12 -3.77 -24.13
CA ALA A 115 -19.58 -3.80 -24.04
C ALA A 115 -20.27 -2.69 -24.87
N ILE A 116 -19.87 -2.50 -26.13
CA ILE A 116 -20.40 -1.41 -26.96
C ILE A 116 -21.90 -1.56 -27.16
N ARG A 117 -22.36 -2.78 -27.47
CA ARG A 117 -23.77 -3.09 -27.68
C ARG A 117 -24.61 -2.79 -26.44
N GLU A 118 -24.18 -3.26 -25.27
CA GLU A 118 -24.89 -3.05 -24.00
C GLU A 118 -24.96 -1.57 -23.65
N ASN A 119 -23.88 -0.81 -23.89
CA ASN A 119 -23.87 0.64 -23.63
C ASN A 119 -24.75 1.40 -24.62
N LEU A 120 -24.78 1.04 -25.91
CA LEU A 120 -25.69 1.65 -26.88
C LEU A 120 -27.17 1.39 -26.54
N LEU A 121 -27.50 0.16 -26.14
CA LEU A 121 -28.85 -0.19 -25.66
C LEU A 121 -29.22 0.55 -24.38
N LEU A 122 -28.27 0.65 -23.43
CA LEU A 122 -28.44 1.39 -22.19
C LEU A 122 -28.71 2.88 -22.48
N ILE A 123 -27.89 3.51 -23.33
CA ILE A 123 -28.05 4.93 -23.70
C ILE A 123 -29.43 5.17 -24.31
N ARG A 124 -29.85 4.33 -25.27
CA ARG A 124 -31.17 4.42 -25.90
C ARG A 124 -32.32 4.21 -24.90
N GLN A 125 -32.14 3.34 -23.90
CA GLN A 125 -33.13 3.12 -22.87
C GLN A 125 -33.24 4.33 -21.92
N LEU A 126 -32.11 4.97 -21.61
CA LEU A 126 -32.04 6.08 -20.66
C LEU A 126 -32.41 7.44 -21.27
N ILE A 127 -32.27 7.59 -22.59
CA ILE A 127 -32.59 8.81 -23.34
C ILE A 127 -33.68 8.48 -24.38
N PRO A 128 -34.97 8.69 -24.04
CA PRO A 128 -36.08 8.30 -24.90
C PRO A 128 -36.09 8.94 -26.29
N ASP A 129 -35.69 10.21 -26.38
CA ASP A 129 -35.62 11.00 -27.62
C ASP A 129 -34.17 11.16 -28.10
N LEU A 130 -33.38 10.08 -28.08
CA LEU A 130 -31.96 10.10 -28.44
C LEU A 130 -31.72 10.63 -29.86
N GLU A 131 -31.03 11.78 -29.96
CA GLU A 131 -30.73 12.47 -31.22
C GLU A 131 -29.46 11.91 -31.89
N ALA A 132 -28.39 11.72 -31.11
CA ALA A 132 -27.15 11.11 -31.58
C ALA A 132 -26.28 10.58 -30.43
N VAL A 133 -25.39 9.62 -30.75
CA VAL A 133 -24.29 9.19 -29.88
C VAL A 133 -22.94 9.62 -30.48
N HIS A 134 -22.16 10.37 -29.72
CA HIS A 134 -20.83 10.82 -30.10
C HIS A 134 -19.79 9.86 -29.52
N LEU A 135 -19.11 9.09 -30.38
CA LEU A 135 -17.99 8.24 -29.94
C LEU A 135 -16.73 9.10 -29.86
N LEU A 136 -16.18 9.23 -28.65
CA LEU A 136 -14.88 9.84 -28.41
C LEU A 136 -13.82 8.74 -28.29
N ILE A 137 -12.91 8.68 -29.25
CA ILE A 137 -11.89 7.64 -29.38
C ILE A 137 -10.60 8.22 -29.97
N ASP A 138 -9.44 7.67 -29.60
CA ASP A 138 -8.17 8.01 -30.25
C ASP A 138 -8.07 7.46 -31.68
N ASP A 139 -7.02 7.86 -32.41
CA ASP A 139 -6.75 7.41 -33.78
C ASP A 139 -5.66 6.31 -33.86
N GLN A 140 -5.53 5.50 -32.79
CA GLN A 140 -4.55 4.42 -32.77
C GLN A 140 -5.05 3.19 -33.54
N PRO A 141 -4.17 2.37 -34.13
CA PRO A 141 -4.55 1.15 -34.84
C PRO A 141 -5.39 0.17 -34.01
N GLY A 142 -5.18 0.09 -32.70
CA GLY A 142 -5.98 -0.76 -31.80
C GLY A 142 -7.42 -0.26 -31.60
N SER A 143 -7.66 1.04 -31.82
CA SER A 143 -8.98 1.67 -31.71
C SER A 143 -9.84 1.50 -32.96
N GLU A 144 -9.26 1.08 -34.08
CA GLU A 144 -10.00 0.80 -35.33
C GLU A 144 -11.04 -0.30 -35.18
N HIS A 145 -10.76 -1.34 -34.39
CA HIS A 145 -11.72 -2.42 -34.15
C HIS A 145 -12.96 -1.90 -33.40
N ILE A 146 -12.74 -1.11 -32.34
CA ILE A 146 -13.79 -0.48 -31.54
C ILE A 146 -14.66 0.44 -32.43
N ARG A 147 -14.02 1.22 -33.32
CA ARG A 147 -14.70 2.11 -34.26
C ARG A 147 -15.62 1.34 -35.21
N LYS A 148 -15.10 0.27 -35.82
CA LYS A 148 -15.85 -0.59 -36.76
C LYS A 148 -17.01 -1.29 -36.06
N GLU A 149 -16.77 -1.85 -34.88
CA GLU A 149 -17.81 -2.51 -34.08
C GLU A 149 -18.89 -1.51 -33.66
N PHE A 150 -18.52 -0.31 -33.20
CA PHE A 150 -19.46 0.76 -32.87
C PHE A 150 -20.31 1.17 -34.06
N ILE A 151 -19.70 1.42 -35.24
CA ILE A 151 -20.43 1.78 -36.47
C ILE A 151 -21.43 0.68 -36.83
N GLN A 152 -20.97 -0.57 -36.87
CA GLN A 152 -21.81 -1.72 -37.21
C GLN A 152 -23.00 -1.86 -36.25
N LEU A 153 -22.76 -1.73 -34.95
CA LEU A 153 -23.81 -1.84 -33.92
C LEU A 153 -24.75 -0.64 -33.93
N ALA A 154 -24.24 0.58 -34.12
CA ALA A 154 -25.06 1.79 -34.21
C ALA A 154 -25.99 1.74 -35.43
N ASP A 155 -25.48 1.30 -36.59
CA ASP A 155 -26.28 1.09 -37.79
C ASP A 155 -27.33 -0.01 -37.59
N GLN A 156 -26.94 -1.15 -37.01
CA GLN A 156 -27.88 -2.25 -36.69
C GLN A 156 -28.98 -1.83 -35.73
N LEU A 157 -28.67 -0.95 -34.77
CA LEU A 157 -29.62 -0.42 -33.80
C LEU A 157 -30.37 0.82 -34.32
N ALA A 158 -30.04 1.33 -35.50
CA ALA A 158 -30.56 2.58 -36.06
C ALA A 158 -30.39 3.78 -35.10
N ILE A 159 -29.22 3.90 -34.48
CA ILE A 159 -28.84 5.02 -33.60
C ILE A 159 -27.97 5.99 -34.41
N PRO A 160 -28.38 7.26 -34.59
CA PRO A 160 -27.53 8.24 -35.24
C PRO A 160 -26.25 8.45 -34.43
N TYR A 161 -25.12 8.63 -35.12
CA TYR A 161 -23.83 8.78 -34.43
C TYR A 161 -22.92 9.78 -35.13
N THR A 162 -21.93 10.27 -34.38
CA THR A 162 -20.77 10.97 -34.94
C THR A 162 -19.50 10.47 -34.28
N LEU A 163 -18.38 10.55 -35.01
CA LEU A 163 -17.08 10.11 -34.54
C LEU A 163 -16.24 11.36 -34.27
N TRP A 164 -15.71 11.48 -33.05
CA TRP A 164 -14.83 12.58 -32.66
C TRP A 164 -13.40 12.03 -32.53
N GLN A 165 -12.55 12.38 -33.52
CA GLN A 165 -11.17 11.88 -33.69
C GLN A 165 -10.17 13.04 -33.58
N GLU A 166 -8.98 12.78 -33.03
CA GLU A 166 -7.83 13.72 -32.91
C GLU A 166 -8.21 15.20 -32.75
N GLN A 167 -8.82 15.52 -31.61
CA GLN A 167 -9.20 16.89 -31.31
C GLN A 167 -8.40 17.40 -30.12
N ASP A 168 -7.95 18.66 -30.22
CA ASP A 168 -7.44 19.38 -29.07
C ASP A 168 -8.48 19.26 -27.94
N TYR A 169 -8.02 19.07 -26.71
CA TYR A 169 -8.89 18.85 -25.56
C TYR A 169 -9.86 20.03 -25.39
N GLU A 170 -9.40 21.24 -25.71
CA GLU A 170 -10.24 22.43 -25.71
C GLU A 170 -11.31 22.41 -26.83
N GLU A 171 -11.06 21.77 -27.97
CA GLU A 171 -12.07 21.59 -29.02
C GLU A 171 -13.15 20.59 -28.57
N VAL A 172 -12.76 19.45 -27.97
CA VAL A 172 -13.72 18.48 -27.40
C VAL A 172 -14.56 19.15 -26.31
N LYS A 173 -13.93 19.95 -25.46
CA LYS A 173 -14.60 20.72 -24.41
C LYS A 173 -15.59 21.74 -24.98
N ALA A 174 -15.22 22.41 -26.07
CA ALA A 174 -16.14 23.31 -26.78
C ALA A 174 -17.32 22.54 -27.38
N LYS A 175 -17.10 21.42 -28.07
CA LYS A 175 -18.16 20.60 -28.67
C LYS A 175 -19.13 20.03 -27.64
N THR A 176 -18.62 19.45 -26.56
CA THR A 176 -19.44 18.91 -25.46
C THR A 176 -20.33 19.97 -24.81
N SER A 177 -19.89 21.23 -24.78
CA SER A 177 -20.69 22.35 -24.25
C SER A 177 -21.85 22.79 -25.15
N LEU A 178 -21.83 22.41 -26.43
CA LEU A 178 -22.84 22.77 -27.43
C LEU A 178 -23.92 21.70 -27.62
N LEU A 179 -23.72 20.50 -27.08
CA LEU A 179 -24.66 19.38 -27.20
C LEU A 179 -26.02 19.66 -26.52
N SER A 180 -27.01 18.84 -26.86
CA SER A 180 -28.30 18.78 -26.20
C SER A 180 -28.35 17.66 -25.14
N ALA A 181 -29.35 17.70 -24.25
CA ALA A 181 -29.57 16.63 -23.27
C ALA A 181 -30.12 15.34 -23.92
N ASN A 182 -30.50 15.40 -25.20
CA ASN A 182 -30.97 14.28 -26.01
C ASN A 182 -29.82 13.61 -26.77
N GLU A 183 -28.61 14.16 -26.73
CA GLU A 183 -27.41 13.55 -27.27
C GLU A 183 -26.66 12.81 -26.15
N ALA A 184 -25.76 11.89 -26.50
CA ALA A 184 -24.93 11.19 -25.53
C ALA A 184 -23.49 11.05 -26.01
N ILE A 185 -22.54 11.09 -25.08
CA ILE A 185 -21.13 10.86 -25.40
C ILE A 185 -20.75 9.46 -24.90
N LEU A 186 -20.18 8.62 -25.76
CA LEU A 186 -19.62 7.34 -25.38
C LEU A 186 -18.08 7.45 -25.39
N LEU A 187 -17.47 7.27 -24.23
CA LEU A 187 -16.02 7.26 -24.06
C LEU A 187 -15.47 5.88 -24.37
N GLY A 188 -14.69 5.77 -25.45
CA GLY A 188 -13.99 4.57 -25.87
C GLY A 188 -12.64 4.40 -25.16
N VAL A 189 -11.56 4.41 -25.94
CA VAL A 189 -10.16 4.32 -25.49
C VAL A 189 -9.40 5.55 -26.00
N LEU A 190 -8.60 6.17 -25.12
CA LEU A 190 -7.72 7.29 -25.44
C LEU A 190 -6.31 7.00 -24.88
N GLN A 191 -5.55 6.20 -25.60
CA GLN A 191 -4.10 6.07 -25.45
C GLN A 191 -3.40 7.20 -26.22
N GLN A 192 -2.20 7.58 -25.75
CA GLN A 192 -1.46 8.76 -26.20
C GLN A 192 -1.30 8.80 -27.73
N ALA A 193 -1.54 9.97 -28.35
CA ALA A 193 -1.04 10.24 -29.69
C ALA A 193 0.49 10.50 -29.63
N PRO A 194 1.27 10.14 -30.67
CA PRO A 194 2.73 10.31 -30.70
C PRO A 194 3.22 11.76 -30.55
N THR A 195 2.32 12.74 -30.67
CA THR A 195 2.61 14.17 -30.73
C THR A 195 2.51 14.91 -29.39
N GLY A 196 2.41 14.18 -28.26
CA GLY A 196 2.37 14.77 -26.92
C GLY A 196 1.07 15.55 -26.60
N LYS A 197 0.10 15.57 -27.50
CA LYS A 197 -1.20 16.19 -27.27
C LYS A 197 -2.23 15.12 -26.86
N THR A 198 -2.90 15.45 -25.75
CA THR A 198 -4.25 14.97 -25.34
C THR A 198 -4.44 13.52 -24.84
N GLN A 199 -3.88 13.18 -23.67
CA GLN A 199 -4.47 12.12 -22.82
C GLN A 199 -5.75 12.62 -22.13
N LEU A 200 -6.82 11.83 -22.10
CA LEU A 200 -8.05 12.13 -21.37
C LEU A 200 -8.00 11.54 -19.96
N THR A 201 -7.12 12.12 -19.14
CA THR A 201 -6.96 11.77 -17.72
C THR A 201 -8.28 11.93 -16.94
N GLU A 202 -8.41 11.28 -15.78
CA GLU A 202 -9.56 11.41 -14.87
C GLU A 202 -9.95 12.88 -14.61
N GLN A 203 -8.97 13.75 -14.37
CA GLN A 203 -9.17 15.19 -14.17
C GLN A 203 -9.78 15.90 -15.39
N ARG A 204 -9.43 15.43 -16.60
CA ARG A 204 -9.95 15.93 -17.87
C ARG A 204 -11.36 15.42 -18.15
N VAL A 205 -11.67 14.17 -17.81
CA VAL A 205 -13.06 13.65 -17.84
C VAL A 205 -13.95 14.48 -16.91
N GLN A 206 -13.46 14.78 -15.71
CA GLN A 206 -14.20 15.56 -14.72
C GLN A 206 -14.49 16.98 -15.23
N SER A 207 -13.45 17.62 -15.79
CA SER A 207 -13.54 18.94 -16.39
C SER A 207 -14.49 18.99 -17.59
N LEU A 208 -14.50 17.96 -18.45
CA LEU A 208 -15.46 17.81 -19.55
C LEU A 208 -16.88 17.65 -19.04
N SER A 209 -17.09 16.79 -18.03
CA SER A 209 -18.40 16.59 -17.42
C SER A 209 -18.98 17.90 -16.86
N MET A 210 -18.15 18.77 -16.27
CA MET A 210 -18.63 20.06 -15.73
C MET A 210 -19.24 20.98 -16.80
N VAL A 211 -18.71 20.96 -18.02
CA VAL A 211 -19.18 21.82 -19.12
C VAL A 211 -20.15 21.12 -20.07
N SER A 212 -20.18 19.78 -20.08
CA SER A 212 -20.99 18.99 -20.99
C SER A 212 -22.49 19.21 -20.74
N ARG A 213 -23.23 19.38 -21.85
CA ARG A 213 -24.70 19.43 -21.87
C ARG A 213 -25.36 18.11 -22.22
N ALA A 214 -24.57 17.09 -22.56
CA ALA A 214 -24.99 15.71 -22.75
C ALA A 214 -24.42 14.77 -21.68
N PRO A 215 -25.15 13.71 -21.29
CA PRO A 215 -24.60 12.65 -20.43
C PRO A 215 -23.46 11.90 -21.11
N MET A 216 -22.41 11.63 -20.33
CA MET A 216 -21.22 10.88 -20.75
C MET A 216 -21.29 9.47 -20.19
N TYR A 217 -21.15 8.45 -21.04
CA TYR A 217 -21.08 7.04 -20.68
C TYR A 217 -19.69 6.50 -21.02
N SER A 218 -19.27 5.44 -20.34
CA SER A 218 -17.93 4.88 -20.56
C SER A 218 -17.97 3.37 -20.75
N LEU A 219 -17.04 2.86 -21.54
CA LEU A 219 -16.75 1.42 -21.64
C LEU A 219 -15.83 0.92 -20.51
N TRP A 220 -15.23 1.83 -19.74
CA TRP A 220 -14.22 1.55 -18.72
C TRP A 220 -14.54 2.23 -17.39
N GLU A 221 -14.07 1.64 -16.30
CA GLU A 221 -14.34 2.14 -14.94
C GLU A 221 -13.74 3.53 -14.65
N TYR A 222 -12.55 3.88 -15.20
CA TYR A 222 -11.81 5.10 -14.82
C TYR A 222 -12.59 6.41 -14.97
N ALA A 223 -13.57 6.46 -15.88
CA ALA A 223 -14.39 7.65 -16.10
C ALA A 223 -15.57 7.74 -15.11
N VAL A 224 -15.97 6.63 -14.50
CA VAL A 224 -17.09 6.54 -13.55
C VAL A 224 -16.60 6.98 -12.17
N GLY A 225 -17.26 7.98 -11.57
CA GLY A 225 -16.75 8.70 -10.39
C GLY A 225 -15.94 9.95 -10.75
N ASN A 226 -15.47 10.05 -12.00
CA ASN A 226 -14.74 11.19 -12.55
C ASN A 226 -15.57 11.97 -13.57
N GLY A 227 -16.90 11.86 -13.55
CA GLY A 227 -17.80 12.69 -14.35
C GLY A 227 -18.68 11.95 -15.36
N ALA A 228 -18.40 10.68 -15.67
CA ALA A 228 -19.32 9.85 -16.46
C ALA A 228 -20.52 9.39 -15.62
N VAL A 229 -21.68 9.26 -16.26
CA VAL A 229 -22.93 8.72 -15.68
C VAL A 229 -22.74 7.28 -15.24
N GLY A 230 -22.04 6.50 -16.05
CA GLY A 230 -21.80 5.08 -15.84
C GLY A 230 -21.78 4.32 -17.16
N GLY A 231 -21.98 3.01 -17.07
CA GLY A 231 -22.04 2.13 -18.23
C GLY A 231 -22.02 0.66 -17.82
N PHE A 232 -22.09 -0.22 -18.81
CA PHE A 232 -21.64 -1.60 -18.65
C PHE A 232 -20.13 -1.59 -18.87
N VAL A 233 -19.35 -1.53 -17.78
CA VAL A 233 -17.92 -1.22 -17.81
C VAL A 233 -17.07 -2.44 -17.55
N THR A 234 -15.89 -2.47 -18.15
CA THR A 234 -14.82 -3.41 -17.78
C THR A 234 -14.06 -2.87 -16.56
N GLN A 235 -13.94 -3.71 -15.52
CA GLN A 235 -13.23 -3.34 -14.28
C GLN A 235 -11.81 -3.96 -14.26
N PRO A 236 -10.74 -3.17 -14.08
CA PRO A 236 -9.37 -3.65 -14.22
C PRO A 236 -8.96 -4.61 -13.09
N LYS A 237 -9.41 -4.35 -11.86
CA LYS A 237 -9.07 -5.17 -10.70
C LYS A 237 -9.70 -6.58 -10.77
N PRO A 238 -11.02 -6.74 -10.98
CA PRO A 238 -11.63 -8.06 -11.20
C PRO A 238 -11.02 -8.80 -12.40
N LEU A 239 -10.62 -8.08 -13.46
CA LEU A 239 -9.92 -8.67 -14.59
C LEU A 239 -8.56 -9.25 -14.16
N GLY A 240 -7.78 -8.49 -13.38
CA GLY A 240 -6.53 -8.96 -12.78
C GLY A 240 -6.73 -10.18 -11.88
N GLU A 241 -7.78 -10.20 -11.05
CA GLU A 241 -8.12 -11.35 -10.20
C GLU A 241 -8.50 -12.59 -11.03
N ALA A 242 -9.28 -12.43 -12.10
CA ALA A 242 -9.65 -13.52 -12.98
C ALA A 242 -8.43 -14.11 -13.70
N ILE A 243 -7.50 -13.26 -14.14
CA ILE A 243 -6.23 -13.67 -14.75
C ILE A 243 -5.34 -14.37 -13.72
N GLY A 244 -5.23 -13.85 -12.49
CA GLY A 244 -4.48 -14.49 -11.41
C GLY A 244 -4.98 -15.90 -11.10
N ASN A 245 -6.29 -16.13 -11.13
CA ASN A 245 -6.87 -17.47 -11.00
C ASN A 245 -6.47 -18.41 -12.16
N MET A 246 -6.39 -17.90 -13.40
CA MET A 246 -5.92 -18.69 -14.54
C MET A 246 -4.43 -19.01 -14.43
N VAL A 247 -3.61 -18.02 -14.04
CA VAL A 247 -2.17 -18.17 -13.78
C VAL A 247 -1.93 -19.27 -12.74
N LEU A 248 -2.64 -19.24 -11.61
CA LEU A 248 -2.52 -20.26 -10.58
C LEU A 248 -2.88 -21.66 -11.08
N LYS A 249 -3.94 -21.82 -11.88
CA LYS A 249 -4.30 -23.13 -12.44
C LYS A 249 -3.17 -23.70 -13.29
N VAL A 250 -2.54 -22.86 -14.12
CA VAL A 250 -1.44 -23.26 -14.99
C VAL A 250 -0.18 -23.59 -14.18
N LEU A 251 0.20 -22.73 -13.23
CA LEU A 251 1.35 -22.96 -12.34
C LEU A 251 1.16 -24.20 -11.43
N LEU A 252 -0.08 -24.57 -11.09
CA LEU A 252 -0.39 -25.80 -10.33
C LEU A 252 -0.39 -27.07 -11.20
N GLY A 253 0.00 -26.98 -12.48
CA GLY A 253 0.18 -28.12 -13.38
C GLY A 253 -1.00 -28.44 -14.29
N THR A 254 -2.00 -27.55 -14.39
CA THR A 254 -3.03 -27.67 -15.44
C THR A 254 -2.41 -27.23 -16.76
N ASP A 255 -2.53 -28.03 -17.82
CA ASP A 255 -2.09 -27.60 -19.14
C ASP A 255 -2.85 -26.34 -19.55
N VAL A 256 -2.13 -25.32 -20.04
CA VAL A 256 -2.74 -24.05 -20.47
C VAL A 256 -3.82 -24.26 -21.53
N ARG A 257 -3.66 -25.29 -22.37
CA ARG A 257 -4.65 -25.64 -23.38
C ARG A 257 -5.93 -26.12 -22.75
N ASP A 258 -5.90 -26.72 -21.56
CA ASP A 258 -7.11 -27.18 -20.86
C ASP A 258 -7.88 -26.03 -20.18
N VAL A 259 -7.22 -24.89 -19.96
CA VAL A 259 -7.85 -23.68 -19.46
C VAL A 259 -8.58 -22.98 -20.61
N ALA A 260 -9.91 -22.92 -20.55
CA ALA A 260 -10.71 -22.26 -21.58
C ALA A 260 -10.42 -20.75 -21.64
N ILE A 261 -10.28 -20.23 -22.86
CA ILE A 261 -10.30 -18.79 -23.11
C ILE A 261 -11.72 -18.30 -22.79
N ASN A 262 -11.83 -17.39 -21.83
CA ASN A 262 -13.11 -16.78 -21.51
C ASN A 262 -13.48 -15.80 -22.63
N THR A 263 -14.68 -15.97 -23.18
CA THR A 263 -15.19 -15.10 -24.25
C THR A 263 -15.52 -13.70 -23.78
N ARG A 264 -15.65 -13.48 -22.46
CA ARG A 264 -16.00 -12.18 -21.89
C ARG A 264 -15.31 -11.99 -20.53
N GLY A 265 -14.74 -10.81 -20.32
CA GLY A 265 -14.16 -10.41 -19.04
C GLY A 265 -15.20 -10.00 -18.00
N PRO A 266 -14.78 -9.78 -16.74
CA PRO A 266 -15.66 -9.28 -15.70
C PRO A 266 -16.10 -7.85 -16.03
N GLN A 267 -17.38 -7.75 -16.41
CA GLN A 267 -18.06 -6.50 -16.70
C GLN A 267 -19.26 -6.36 -15.77
N THR A 268 -19.49 -5.15 -15.29
CA THR A 268 -20.61 -4.85 -14.41
C THR A 268 -21.28 -3.54 -14.83
N TYR A 269 -22.55 -3.41 -14.47
CA TYR A 269 -23.23 -2.15 -14.59
C TYR A 269 -22.76 -1.24 -13.44
N LEU A 270 -21.92 -0.25 -13.74
CA LEU A 270 -21.38 0.67 -12.75
C LEU A 270 -21.87 2.08 -13.03
N PHE A 271 -22.43 2.75 -12.02
CA PHE A 271 -22.97 4.10 -12.16
C PHE A 271 -22.51 5.05 -11.04
N ASP A 272 -22.35 6.32 -11.39
CA ASP A 272 -22.13 7.40 -10.41
C ASP A 272 -23.46 8.00 -9.97
N SER A 273 -23.80 7.83 -8.69
CA SER A 273 -25.06 8.34 -8.13
C SER A 273 -25.22 9.86 -8.26
N THR A 274 -24.12 10.62 -8.27
CA THR A 274 -24.14 12.07 -8.44
C THR A 274 -24.57 12.45 -9.85
N GLN A 275 -24.04 11.74 -10.85
CA GLN A 275 -24.37 11.95 -12.25
C GLN A 275 -25.77 11.42 -12.60
N LEU A 276 -26.18 10.27 -12.05
CA LEU A 276 -27.56 9.78 -12.19
C LEU A 276 -28.58 10.84 -11.73
N ASN A 277 -28.30 11.51 -10.60
CA ASN A 277 -29.15 12.60 -10.11
C ASN A 277 -29.11 13.82 -11.04
N ARG A 278 -27.93 14.23 -11.53
CA ARG A 278 -27.77 15.37 -12.46
C ARG A 278 -28.61 15.18 -13.73
N TRP A 279 -28.57 13.98 -14.29
CA TRP A 279 -29.29 13.63 -15.53
C TRP A 279 -30.69 13.07 -15.29
N LYS A 280 -31.18 13.10 -14.03
CA LYS A 280 -32.52 12.64 -13.63
C LYS A 280 -32.82 11.19 -14.06
N VAL A 281 -31.81 10.34 -14.08
CA VAL A 281 -31.94 8.93 -14.42
C VAL A 281 -32.42 8.16 -13.18
N SER A 282 -33.60 7.56 -13.28
CA SER A 282 -34.16 6.73 -12.21
C SER A 282 -33.44 5.38 -12.11
N ARG A 283 -33.06 4.98 -10.89
CA ARG A 283 -32.50 3.63 -10.64
C ARG A 283 -33.43 2.48 -11.04
N ALA A 284 -34.75 2.73 -11.08
CA ALA A 284 -35.72 1.72 -11.55
C ALA A 284 -35.55 1.35 -13.03
N ASN A 285 -34.90 2.24 -13.80
CA ASN A 285 -34.63 2.01 -15.22
C ASN A 285 -33.25 1.35 -15.47
N LEU A 286 -32.51 1.04 -14.39
CA LEU A 286 -31.19 0.41 -14.46
C LEU A 286 -31.30 -1.09 -14.19
N ALA A 287 -30.33 -1.87 -14.68
CA ALA A 287 -30.33 -3.31 -14.54
C ALA A 287 -30.23 -3.76 -13.06
N THR A 288 -30.92 -4.85 -12.71
CA THR A 288 -30.80 -5.49 -11.40
C THR A 288 -29.38 -6.02 -11.19
N GLY A 289 -28.74 -5.64 -10.07
CA GLY A 289 -27.34 -5.97 -9.79
C GLY A 289 -26.34 -4.88 -10.17
N SER A 290 -26.80 -3.69 -10.59
CA SER A 290 -25.93 -2.54 -10.82
C SER A 290 -25.21 -2.09 -9.55
N GLU A 291 -23.92 -1.79 -9.69
CA GLU A 291 -23.07 -1.17 -8.68
C GLU A 291 -23.16 0.36 -8.76
N TYR A 292 -23.04 1.01 -7.60
CA TYR A 292 -23.21 2.46 -7.49
C TYR A 292 -22.06 3.07 -6.70
N LEU A 293 -21.34 4.00 -7.34
CA LEU A 293 -20.41 4.92 -6.68
C LEU A 293 -21.18 6.11 -6.08
N ASN A 294 -20.54 6.79 -5.12
CA ASN A 294 -21.07 8.00 -4.48
C ASN A 294 -22.49 7.87 -3.90
N GLN A 295 -22.82 6.71 -3.32
CA GLN A 295 -24.19 6.38 -2.87
C GLN A 295 -24.79 7.39 -1.86
N GLN A 296 -23.94 8.12 -1.13
CA GLN A 296 -24.35 9.17 -0.21
C GLN A 296 -25.17 10.28 -0.90
N ALA A 297 -24.97 10.50 -2.21
CA ALA A 297 -25.72 11.47 -3.00
C ALA A 297 -27.19 11.08 -3.25
N TYR A 298 -27.55 9.79 -3.13
CA TYR A 298 -28.92 9.30 -3.37
C TYR A 298 -29.73 9.11 -2.08
N GLN A 299 -29.11 9.30 -0.91
CA GLN A 299 -29.82 9.19 0.37
C GLN A 299 -30.75 10.40 0.54
N SER A 300 -32.05 10.13 0.70
CA SER A 300 -33.03 11.18 1.02
C SER A 300 -32.65 11.86 2.34
N TRP A 301 -33.05 13.13 2.53
CA TRP A 301 -32.88 13.83 3.80
C TRP A 301 -33.37 12.97 4.99
N SER A 302 -34.46 12.23 4.81
CA SER A 302 -35.02 11.32 5.81
C SER A 302 -34.12 10.12 6.15
N GLN A 303 -33.39 9.57 5.18
CA GLN A 303 -32.44 8.46 5.40
C GLN A 303 -31.14 8.97 6.03
N ARG A 304 -30.67 10.13 5.58
CA ARG A 304 -29.42 10.75 6.06
C ARG A 304 -29.48 11.14 7.54
N TYR A 305 -30.67 11.53 8.01
CA TYR A 305 -30.91 11.90 9.40
C TYR A 305 -31.76 10.88 10.17
N GLN A 306 -32.00 9.68 9.63
CA GLN A 306 -32.90 8.69 10.24
C GLN A 306 -32.42 8.25 11.63
N THR A 307 -31.11 8.10 11.81
CA THR A 307 -30.49 7.80 13.11
C THR A 307 -30.61 8.97 14.07
N SER A 308 -30.40 10.20 13.60
CA SER A 308 -30.57 11.42 14.41
C SER A 308 -32.04 11.66 14.80
N LEU A 309 -32.99 11.38 13.90
CA LEU A 309 -34.44 11.37 14.13
C LEU A 309 -34.87 10.23 15.04
N MET A 310 -34.25 9.06 14.93
CA MET A 310 -34.45 7.95 15.86
C MET A 310 -33.94 8.31 17.25
N MET A 311 -32.78 8.95 17.38
CA MET A 311 -32.20 9.37 18.67
C MET A 311 -32.98 10.48 19.34
N THR A 312 -33.43 11.48 18.57
CA THR A 312 -34.38 12.50 19.08
C THR A 312 -35.72 11.87 19.41
N GLY A 313 -36.21 10.96 18.57
CA GLY A 313 -37.40 10.15 18.84
C GLY A 313 -37.27 9.27 20.08
N LEU A 314 -36.09 8.68 20.35
CA LEU A 314 -35.79 7.88 21.54
C LEU A 314 -35.71 8.76 22.77
N SER A 315 -35.19 9.97 22.64
CA SER A 315 -35.13 10.96 23.72
C SER A 315 -36.54 11.48 24.06
N LEU A 316 -37.37 11.71 23.04
CA LEU A 316 -38.78 12.07 23.18
C LEU A 316 -39.59 10.90 23.75
N PHE A 317 -39.27 9.66 23.35
CA PHE A 317 -39.83 8.43 23.88
C PHE A 317 -39.42 8.22 25.34
N ALA A 318 -38.17 8.48 25.71
CA ALA A 318 -37.69 8.43 27.09
C ALA A 318 -38.35 9.52 27.95
N GLY A 319 -38.54 10.72 27.40
CA GLY A 319 -39.32 11.79 28.03
C GLY A 319 -40.79 11.39 28.23
N LEU A 320 -41.41 10.79 27.21
CA LEU A 320 -42.76 10.23 27.28
C LEU A 320 -42.84 9.03 28.23
N LEU A 321 -41.79 8.23 28.35
CA LEU A 321 -41.68 7.10 29.26
C LEU A 321 -41.59 7.59 30.71
N LEU A 322 -40.80 8.62 30.98
CA LEU A 322 -40.73 9.28 32.29
C LEU A 322 -42.05 9.94 32.65
N PHE A 323 -42.71 10.59 31.69
CA PHE A 323 -44.06 11.12 31.87
C PHE A 323 -45.09 9.99 32.07
N ALA A 324 -44.95 8.86 31.39
CA ALA A 324 -45.78 7.68 31.56
C ALA A 324 -45.53 6.99 32.90
N LEU A 325 -44.30 7.01 33.42
CA LEU A 325 -43.94 6.52 34.76
C LEU A 325 -44.51 7.43 35.85
N TRP A 326 -44.46 8.75 35.65
CA TRP A 326 -45.15 9.72 36.50
C TRP A 326 -46.67 9.49 36.50
N ARG A 327 -47.25 9.21 35.32
CA ARG A 327 -48.65 8.78 35.19
C ARG A 327 -48.90 7.41 35.82
N ALA A 328 -47.97 6.46 35.71
CA ALA A 328 -48.05 5.12 36.26
C ALA A 328 -47.95 5.12 37.77
N TYR A 329 -47.23 6.08 38.35
CA TYR A 329 -47.22 6.35 39.78
C TYR A 329 -48.57 6.94 40.24
N GLY A 330 -49.15 7.85 39.44
CA GLY A 330 -50.55 8.26 39.60
C GLY A 330 -51.52 7.08 39.50
N ARG A 331 -51.25 6.11 38.61
CA ARG A 331 -51.98 4.83 38.54
C ARG A 331 -51.68 3.93 39.72
N ALA A 332 -50.48 3.91 40.31
CA ALA A 332 -50.13 3.10 41.48
C ALA A 332 -50.96 3.48 42.72
N ARG A 333 -51.29 4.77 42.82
CA ARG A 333 -52.25 5.26 43.81
C ARG A 333 -53.69 4.81 43.52
N ALA A 334 -54.10 4.78 42.25
CA ALA A 334 -55.33 4.10 41.83
C ALA A 334 -55.21 2.56 41.96
N HIS A 335 -53.99 2.03 41.97
CA HIS A 335 -53.63 0.63 42.07
C HIS A 335 -53.75 0.13 43.50
N LEU A 336 -53.76 0.99 44.52
CA LEU A 336 -54.17 0.62 45.88
C LEU A 336 -55.68 0.35 45.96
N VAL A 337 -56.47 1.12 45.21
CA VAL A 337 -57.90 0.88 45.03
C VAL A 337 -58.15 -0.32 44.11
N GLN A 338 -57.28 -0.52 43.10
CA GLN A 338 -57.25 -1.73 42.30
C GLN A 338 -56.69 -2.93 43.09
N GLN A 339 -55.81 -2.76 44.07
CA GLN A 339 -55.17 -3.83 44.87
C GLN A 339 -56.22 -4.58 45.67
N LYS A 340 -57.25 -3.87 46.15
CA LYS A 340 -58.42 -4.49 46.77
C LYS A 340 -59.26 -5.30 45.76
N LYS A 341 -59.35 -4.84 44.50
CA LYS A 341 -59.95 -5.56 43.35
C LYS A 341 -59.04 -6.66 42.76
N GLN A 342 -57.73 -6.53 42.93
CA GLN A 342 -56.68 -7.42 42.44
C GLN A 342 -56.45 -8.52 43.43
N LEU A 343 -56.49 -8.30 44.75
CA LEU A 343 -56.49 -9.36 45.76
C LEU A 343 -57.70 -10.28 45.54
N SER A 344 -58.89 -9.72 45.29
CA SER A 344 -60.06 -10.53 44.90
C SER A 344 -59.91 -11.19 43.53
N SER A 345 -59.21 -10.57 42.57
CA SER A 345 -58.93 -11.15 41.25
C SER A 345 -57.78 -12.16 41.23
N VAL A 346 -56.81 -12.05 42.14
CA VAL A 346 -55.64 -12.92 42.29
C VAL A 346 -56.10 -14.14 43.05
N PHE A 347 -56.85 -13.95 44.14
CA PHE A 347 -57.60 -15.03 44.76
C PHE A 347 -58.46 -15.70 43.70
N SER A 348 -59.31 -14.99 42.93
CA SER A 348 -60.16 -15.65 41.92
C SER A 348 -59.43 -16.31 40.74
N LYS A 349 -58.28 -15.80 40.27
CA LYS A 349 -57.56 -16.32 39.08
C LYS A 349 -56.37 -17.23 39.38
N THR A 350 -56.08 -17.53 40.65
CA THR A 350 -55.04 -18.50 41.00
C THR A 350 -55.42 -19.88 40.46
N GLU A 351 -54.47 -20.58 39.83
CA GLU A 351 -54.69 -21.94 39.30
C GLU A 351 -54.79 -23.00 40.42
N GLN A 352 -54.36 -22.67 41.63
CA GLN A 352 -54.54 -23.50 42.81
C GLN A 352 -55.94 -23.32 43.37
N ALA A 353 -56.63 -24.41 43.67
CA ALA A 353 -57.97 -24.34 44.25
C ALA A 353 -57.87 -23.92 45.73
N CYS A 354 -58.46 -22.78 46.09
CA CYS A 354 -58.33 -22.17 47.42
C CYS A 354 -59.70 -21.80 48.03
N ALA A 355 -59.82 -21.99 49.34
CA ALA A 355 -60.95 -21.51 50.16
C ALA A 355 -60.46 -20.80 51.43
N LEU A 356 -61.22 -19.81 51.87
CA LEU A 356 -61.08 -19.16 53.16
C LEU A 356 -62.27 -19.58 54.03
N LEU A 357 -61.99 -20.11 55.21
CA LEU A 357 -62.99 -20.59 56.17
C LEU A 357 -63.04 -19.66 57.39
N ASP A 358 -64.21 -19.48 57.98
CA ASP A 358 -64.41 -18.78 59.25
C ASP A 358 -64.02 -19.64 60.46
N GLU A 359 -64.10 -19.06 61.66
CA GLU A 359 -63.86 -19.69 62.96
C GLU A 359 -64.75 -20.92 63.26
N ASN A 360 -65.83 -21.14 62.49
CA ASN A 360 -66.72 -22.29 62.61
C ASN A 360 -66.50 -23.33 61.48
N GLY A 361 -65.55 -23.08 60.56
CA GLY A 361 -65.27 -23.92 59.40
C GLY A 361 -66.24 -23.73 58.24
N HIS A 362 -67.02 -22.64 58.21
CA HIS A 362 -67.85 -22.26 57.08
C HIS A 362 -67.05 -21.45 56.06
N VAL A 363 -67.41 -21.58 54.78
CA VAL A 363 -66.68 -20.93 53.70
C VAL A 363 -67.01 -19.44 53.61
N LEU A 364 -66.02 -18.58 53.83
CA LEU A 364 -66.10 -17.13 53.64
C LEU A 364 -65.87 -16.72 52.18
N LEU A 365 -64.86 -17.30 51.53
CA LEU A 365 -64.47 -16.99 50.16
C LEU A 365 -63.93 -18.23 49.46
N ILE A 366 -64.24 -18.39 48.16
CA ILE A 366 -63.66 -19.42 47.28
C ILE A 366 -63.21 -18.80 45.97
N ASN A 367 -62.16 -19.36 45.38
CA ASN A 367 -61.66 -18.89 44.09
C ASN A 367 -62.22 -19.67 42.89
N GLN A 368 -61.96 -19.17 41.67
CA GLN A 368 -62.49 -19.78 40.45
C GLN A 368 -61.98 -21.22 40.26
N ALA A 369 -60.71 -21.50 40.55
CA ALA A 369 -60.16 -22.85 40.43
C ALA A 369 -60.85 -23.86 41.34
N LEU A 370 -61.23 -23.47 42.56
CA LEU A 370 -62.02 -24.33 43.45
C LEU A 370 -63.49 -24.38 43.04
N MET A 371 -64.07 -23.29 42.51
CA MET A 371 -65.43 -23.30 41.97
C MET A 371 -65.57 -24.23 40.76
N ASP A 372 -64.62 -24.20 39.84
CA ASP A 372 -64.60 -25.07 38.66
C ASP A 372 -64.43 -26.55 39.07
N LEU A 373 -63.65 -26.81 40.12
CA LEU A 373 -63.50 -28.14 40.71
C LEU A 373 -64.76 -28.59 41.48
N LEU A 374 -65.52 -27.67 42.07
CA LEU A 374 -66.75 -27.94 42.82
C LEU A 374 -68.04 -27.99 41.97
N GLY A 375 -67.99 -27.52 40.72
CA GLY A 375 -69.09 -27.56 39.74
C GLY A 375 -70.26 -26.60 40.04
N ASP A 376 -71.39 -26.81 39.37
CA ASP A 376 -72.55 -25.89 39.27
C ASP A 376 -73.21 -25.47 40.62
N ARG A 377 -72.84 -26.09 41.74
CA ARG A 377 -73.35 -25.76 43.08
C ARG A 377 -72.36 -25.01 43.98
N ALA A 378 -71.19 -24.60 43.47
CA ALA A 378 -70.16 -23.93 44.26
C ALA A 378 -70.65 -22.63 44.95
N GLY A 379 -71.58 -21.90 44.32
CA GLY A 379 -72.15 -20.67 44.89
C GLY A 379 -73.02 -20.85 46.14
N PHE A 380 -73.52 -22.07 46.41
CA PHE A 380 -74.34 -22.38 47.59
C PHE A 380 -73.51 -22.73 48.84
N ILE A 381 -72.19 -22.87 48.68
CA ILE A 381 -71.27 -23.30 49.74
C ILE A 381 -70.78 -22.10 50.57
N ILE A 382 -70.79 -20.88 50.01
CA ILE A 382 -70.43 -19.66 50.75
C ILE A 382 -71.42 -19.46 51.91
N GLY A 383 -70.90 -19.43 53.13
CA GLY A 383 -71.68 -19.39 54.38
C GLY A 383 -72.05 -20.75 54.97
N ASN A 384 -71.77 -21.86 54.29
CA ASN A 384 -72.00 -23.24 54.74
C ASN A 384 -70.68 -24.01 54.88
N SER A 385 -70.72 -25.25 55.38
CA SER A 385 -69.50 -26.07 55.50
C SER A 385 -69.02 -26.54 54.12
N LEU A 386 -67.72 -26.48 53.88
CA LEU A 386 -67.11 -27.03 52.65
C LEU A 386 -67.44 -28.51 52.45
N LEU A 387 -67.64 -29.25 53.55
CA LEU A 387 -67.91 -30.69 53.58
C LEU A 387 -69.34 -31.06 53.15
N ASP A 388 -70.23 -30.07 53.03
CA ASP A 388 -71.63 -30.27 52.60
C ASP A 388 -71.76 -30.39 51.08
N SER A 389 -70.66 -30.25 50.33
CA SER A 389 -70.65 -30.49 48.89
C SER A 389 -70.78 -31.98 48.55
N HIS A 390 -71.62 -32.27 47.55
CA HIS A 390 -71.86 -33.60 46.97
C HIS A 390 -70.60 -34.31 46.45
N ILE A 391 -69.56 -33.55 46.07
CA ILE A 391 -68.28 -34.11 45.55
C ILE A 391 -67.58 -35.00 46.57
N TRP A 392 -67.82 -34.75 47.86
CA TRP A 392 -67.23 -35.53 48.93
C TRP A 392 -68.02 -36.82 49.26
N GLU A 393 -69.25 -36.99 48.77
CA GLU A 393 -70.10 -38.16 49.08
C GLU A 393 -69.54 -39.46 48.52
N HIS A 394 -68.86 -39.40 47.37
CA HIS A 394 -68.23 -40.56 46.73
C HIS A 394 -66.76 -40.76 47.14
N GLN A 395 -66.22 -39.92 48.03
CA GLN A 395 -64.83 -39.94 48.49
C GLN A 395 -64.76 -39.87 50.02
N SER A 396 -65.33 -40.87 50.69
CA SER A 396 -65.51 -40.88 52.16
C SER A 396 -64.19 -40.74 52.94
N ALA A 397 -63.10 -41.34 52.47
CA ALA A 397 -61.79 -41.24 53.09
C ALA A 397 -61.22 -39.81 53.02
N LEU A 398 -61.31 -39.15 51.85
CA LEU A 398 -60.87 -37.76 51.69
C LEU A 398 -61.76 -36.80 52.47
N LYS A 399 -63.08 -37.02 52.49
CA LYS A 399 -64.04 -36.23 53.29
C LYS A 399 -63.69 -36.27 54.78
N GLN A 400 -63.29 -37.44 55.29
CA GLN A 400 -62.88 -37.59 56.68
C GLN A 400 -61.54 -36.89 56.96
N GLN A 401 -60.55 -37.04 56.08
CA GLN A 401 -59.27 -36.34 56.21
C GLN A 401 -59.42 -34.82 56.16
N LEU A 402 -60.28 -34.30 55.28
CA LEU A 402 -60.61 -32.87 55.23
C LEU A 402 -61.29 -32.40 56.52
N ARG A 403 -62.23 -33.17 57.07
CA ARG A 403 -62.89 -32.85 58.34
C ARG A 403 -61.90 -32.79 59.51
N GLU A 404 -61.04 -33.79 59.62
CA GLU A 404 -60.01 -33.84 60.66
C GLU A 404 -58.97 -32.72 60.49
N GLY A 405 -58.61 -32.40 59.25
CA GLY A 405 -57.70 -31.30 58.93
C GLY A 405 -58.27 -29.93 59.29
N ILE A 406 -59.53 -29.66 58.93
CA ILE A 406 -60.19 -28.38 59.25
C ILE A 406 -60.32 -28.22 60.76
N ALA A 407 -60.73 -29.28 61.49
CA ALA A 407 -60.85 -29.22 62.94
C ALA A 407 -59.51 -28.96 63.65
N LYS A 408 -58.43 -29.62 63.21
CA LYS A 408 -57.07 -29.37 63.73
C LYS A 408 -56.56 -27.97 63.38
N SER A 409 -56.85 -27.49 62.18
CA SER A 409 -56.48 -26.14 61.78
C SER A 409 -57.22 -25.07 62.56
N LEU A 410 -58.50 -25.28 62.88
CA LEU A 410 -59.26 -24.39 63.76
C LEU A 410 -58.75 -24.39 65.21
N SER A 411 -58.08 -25.47 65.66
CA SER A 411 -57.38 -25.50 66.95
C SER A 411 -55.99 -24.84 66.93
N GLY A 412 -55.54 -24.36 65.76
CA GLY A 412 -54.28 -23.61 65.61
C GLY A 412 -53.14 -24.36 64.93
N ASP A 413 -53.34 -25.62 64.51
CA ASP A 413 -52.29 -26.42 63.88
C ASP A 413 -52.36 -26.37 62.34
N ALA A 414 -51.25 -26.08 61.67
CA ALA A 414 -51.20 -26.24 60.22
C ALA A 414 -51.25 -27.73 59.84
N VAL A 415 -52.15 -28.10 58.92
CA VAL A 415 -52.35 -29.49 58.48
C VAL A 415 -51.99 -29.63 57.01
N HIS A 416 -51.25 -30.68 56.69
CA HIS A 416 -50.84 -30.98 55.34
C HIS A 416 -50.97 -32.47 55.03
N PHE A 417 -51.58 -32.82 53.92
CA PHE A 417 -51.68 -34.20 53.47
C PHE A 417 -51.88 -34.30 51.97
N GLN A 418 -51.49 -35.44 51.41
CA GLN A 418 -51.68 -35.73 49.99
C GLN A 418 -52.79 -36.74 49.83
N ALA A 419 -53.67 -36.48 48.87
CA ALA A 419 -54.74 -37.39 48.54
C ALA A 419 -55.04 -37.35 47.05
N GLU A 420 -55.46 -38.50 46.56
CA GLU A 420 -55.97 -38.64 45.22
C GLU A 420 -57.41 -38.11 45.15
N PHE A 421 -57.63 -37.19 44.22
CA PHE A 421 -58.94 -36.61 43.96
C PHE A 421 -59.44 -37.12 42.61
N ASP A 422 -60.54 -37.87 42.64
CA ASP A 422 -61.13 -38.48 41.45
C ASP A 422 -62.11 -37.51 40.76
N GLN A 423 -61.77 -37.12 39.53
CA GLN A 423 -62.59 -36.24 38.67
C GLN A 423 -63.30 -37.03 37.56
N GLY A 424 -63.79 -38.24 37.89
CA GLY A 424 -64.70 -39.03 37.07
C GLY A 424 -64.06 -39.88 35.96
N LYS A 425 -62.99 -39.40 35.29
CA LYS A 425 -62.23 -40.20 34.30
C LYS A 425 -60.75 -40.39 34.61
N HIS A 426 -60.16 -39.58 35.50
CA HIS A 426 -58.77 -39.67 35.92
C HIS A 426 -58.64 -39.27 37.39
N SER A 427 -57.81 -40.01 38.13
CA SER A 427 -57.37 -39.65 39.48
C SER A 427 -56.15 -38.72 39.37
N ILE A 428 -56.21 -37.56 40.02
CA ILE A 428 -55.10 -36.59 40.08
C ILE A 428 -54.65 -36.48 41.54
N LEU A 429 -53.33 -36.56 41.76
CA LEU A 429 -52.75 -36.40 43.09
C LEU A 429 -52.70 -34.91 43.46
N TYR A 430 -53.41 -34.56 44.54
CA TYR A 430 -53.42 -33.21 45.10
C TYR A 430 -52.72 -33.17 46.45
N ASP A 431 -52.06 -32.05 46.69
CA ASP A 431 -51.47 -31.67 47.96
C ASP A 431 -52.42 -30.69 48.65
N PHE A 432 -52.94 -31.05 49.82
CA PHE A 432 -53.87 -30.26 50.60
C PHE A 432 -53.14 -29.60 51.77
N ALA A 433 -53.22 -28.27 51.84
CA ALA A 433 -52.65 -27.49 52.92
C ALA A 433 -53.75 -26.66 53.60
N MET A 434 -53.84 -26.75 54.92
CA MET A 434 -54.74 -25.95 55.75
C MET A 434 -53.92 -25.17 56.75
N SER A 435 -53.98 -23.85 56.67
CA SER A 435 -53.19 -22.95 57.52
C SER A 435 -54.11 -22.01 58.29
N PRO A 436 -54.05 -22.00 59.63
CA PRO A 436 -54.79 -21.02 60.42
C PRO A 436 -54.19 -19.62 60.26
N GLN A 437 -55.06 -18.63 60.09
CA GLN A 437 -54.71 -17.23 60.24
C GLN A 437 -55.12 -16.76 61.63
N LEU A 438 -54.13 -16.27 62.36
CA LEU A 438 -54.29 -15.78 63.72
C LEU A 438 -54.58 -14.28 63.71
N ASP A 439 -55.51 -13.85 64.56
CA ASP A 439 -55.72 -12.44 64.85
C ASP A 439 -54.58 -11.85 65.71
N HIS A 440 -54.63 -10.55 65.98
CA HIS A 440 -53.65 -9.87 66.84
C HIS A 440 -53.63 -10.37 68.30
N SER A 441 -54.61 -11.19 68.71
CA SER A 441 -54.73 -11.80 70.03
C SER A 441 -54.36 -13.29 70.03
N ASN A 442 -53.74 -13.78 68.94
CA ASN A 442 -53.28 -15.15 68.77
C ASN A 442 -54.41 -16.22 68.77
N ARG A 443 -55.63 -15.82 68.41
CA ARG A 443 -56.76 -16.72 68.18
C ARG A 443 -56.94 -16.94 66.69
N VAL A 444 -57.35 -18.15 66.30
CA VAL A 444 -57.64 -18.46 64.89
C VAL A 444 -58.86 -17.67 64.46
N GLU A 445 -58.67 -16.70 63.56
CA GLU A 445 -59.72 -15.87 62.98
C GLU A 445 -60.31 -16.56 61.74
N GLN A 446 -59.44 -17.16 60.92
CA GLN A 446 -59.78 -17.78 59.64
C GLN A 446 -58.86 -18.95 59.34
N VAL A 447 -59.25 -19.85 58.43
CA VAL A 447 -58.38 -20.91 57.91
C VAL A 447 -58.30 -20.81 56.40
N VAL A 448 -57.09 -20.81 55.85
CA VAL A 448 -56.87 -20.90 54.40
C VAL A 448 -56.66 -22.36 54.03
N LEU A 449 -57.52 -22.88 53.16
CA LEU A 449 -57.36 -24.16 52.51
C LEU A 449 -56.80 -23.95 51.10
N GLU A 450 -55.72 -24.64 50.78
CA GLU A 450 -55.10 -24.68 49.45
C GLU A 450 -55.02 -26.12 48.94
N MET A 451 -55.33 -26.31 47.66
CA MET A 451 -55.23 -27.58 46.94
C MET A 451 -54.30 -27.39 45.73
N ARG A 452 -53.16 -28.08 45.73
CA ARG A 452 -52.13 -27.95 44.69
C ARG A 452 -51.96 -29.22 43.86
N ASN A 453 -52.02 -29.09 42.54
CA ASN A 453 -51.74 -30.18 41.60
C ASN A 453 -50.21 -30.36 41.42
N LEU A 454 -49.70 -31.58 41.59
CA LEU A 454 -48.26 -31.87 41.57
C LEU A 454 -47.68 -32.18 40.17
N ALA A 455 -48.50 -32.32 39.12
CA ALA A 455 -48.04 -32.74 37.78
C ALA A 455 -47.30 -31.65 36.98
N LEU A 456 -47.68 -30.37 37.13
CA LEU A 456 -47.16 -29.23 36.35
C LEU A 456 -45.71 -28.84 36.73
N ILE A 457 -45.33 -29.03 38.00
CA ILE A 457 -44.01 -28.65 38.56
C ILE A 457 -42.88 -29.48 37.94
N GLN A 458 -43.13 -30.75 37.66
CA GLN A 458 -42.13 -31.66 37.08
C GLN A 458 -41.75 -31.27 35.64
N GLN A 459 -42.63 -30.60 34.90
CA GLN A 459 -42.38 -30.16 33.53
C GLN A 459 -41.45 -28.95 33.47
N GLN A 460 -41.63 -27.97 34.35
CA GLN A 460 -40.76 -26.79 34.45
C GLN A 460 -39.31 -27.18 34.81
N HIS A 461 -39.15 -28.19 35.66
CA HIS A 461 -37.83 -28.68 36.06
C HIS A 461 -37.05 -29.31 34.88
N ARG A 462 -37.73 -29.93 33.91
CA ARG A 462 -37.10 -30.49 32.71
C ARG A 462 -36.62 -29.40 31.75
N GLN A 463 -37.40 -28.34 31.56
CA GLN A 463 -37.02 -27.22 30.67
C GLN A 463 -35.79 -26.48 31.18
N LEU A 464 -35.71 -26.24 32.49
CA LEU A 464 -34.55 -25.60 33.11
C LEU A 464 -33.26 -26.40 32.87
N LYS A 465 -33.34 -27.73 33.05
CA LYS A 465 -32.19 -28.64 32.86
C LYS A 465 -31.71 -28.70 31.40
N GLN A 466 -32.62 -28.59 30.43
CA GLN A 466 -32.26 -28.52 29.01
C GLN A 466 -31.57 -27.18 28.66
N SER A 467 -32.08 -26.07 29.18
CA SER A 467 -31.47 -24.75 28.98
C SER A 467 -30.05 -24.69 29.56
N GLU A 468 -29.84 -25.20 30.78
CA GLU A 468 -28.52 -25.27 31.44
C GLU A 468 -27.51 -26.08 30.61
N THR A 469 -27.94 -27.25 30.12
CA THR A 469 -27.09 -28.12 29.29
C THR A 469 -26.68 -27.42 27.98
N HIS A 470 -27.60 -26.69 27.36
CA HIS A 470 -27.35 -25.96 26.11
C HIS A 470 -26.32 -24.83 26.30
N TYR A 471 -26.46 -23.99 27.33
CA TYR A 471 -25.49 -22.92 27.61
C TYR A 471 -24.09 -23.45 27.91
N ARG A 472 -24.01 -24.56 28.66
CA ARG A 472 -22.72 -25.19 28.97
C ARG A 472 -22.01 -25.69 27.71
N LEU A 473 -22.75 -26.24 26.76
CA LEU A 473 -22.21 -26.69 25.47
C LEU A 473 -21.64 -25.51 24.66
N LEU A 474 -22.37 -24.39 24.57
CA LEU A 474 -21.92 -23.19 23.85
C LEU A 474 -20.64 -22.61 24.45
N PHE A 475 -20.53 -22.56 25.78
CA PHE A 475 -19.32 -22.10 26.46
C PHE A 475 -18.10 -23.02 26.19
N GLU A 476 -18.30 -24.33 26.23
CA GLU A 476 -17.23 -25.33 26.04
C GLU A 476 -16.77 -25.48 24.58
N GLN A 477 -17.67 -25.29 23.62
CA GLN A 477 -17.40 -25.43 22.18
C GLN A 477 -16.95 -24.12 21.53
N SER A 478 -16.96 -23.00 22.26
CA SER A 478 -16.48 -21.73 21.73
C SER A 478 -15.00 -21.84 21.33
N PRO A 479 -14.62 -21.40 20.12
CA PRO A 479 -13.23 -21.37 19.69
C PRO A 479 -12.43 -20.25 20.38
N ALA A 480 -13.09 -19.30 21.03
CA ALA A 480 -12.46 -18.23 21.79
C ALA A 480 -12.00 -18.72 23.18
N LEU A 481 -10.94 -18.12 23.71
CA LEU A 481 -10.52 -18.33 25.08
C LEU A 481 -11.51 -17.61 26.01
N LEU A 482 -12.25 -18.37 26.82
CA LEU A 482 -13.28 -17.82 27.72
C LEU A 482 -13.00 -18.18 29.18
N MET A 483 -13.07 -17.17 30.04
CA MET A 483 -13.03 -17.35 31.50
C MET A 483 -14.11 -16.52 32.19
N LEU A 484 -14.57 -16.98 33.35
CA LEU A 484 -15.37 -16.22 34.28
C LEU A 484 -14.49 -15.85 35.47
N VAL A 485 -14.48 -14.57 35.83
CA VAL A 485 -13.60 -14.00 36.85
C VAL A 485 -14.45 -13.21 37.83
N ASN A 486 -14.29 -13.41 39.13
CA ASN A 486 -15.03 -12.61 40.12
C ASN A 486 -14.39 -11.23 40.35
N ARG A 487 -15.04 -10.36 41.14
CA ARG A 487 -14.49 -9.05 41.54
C ARG A 487 -13.12 -9.07 42.20
N LEU A 488 -12.69 -10.20 42.77
CA LEU A 488 -11.38 -10.35 43.39
C LEU A 488 -10.30 -10.85 42.42
N GLY A 489 -10.61 -10.96 41.12
CA GLY A 489 -9.68 -11.45 40.10
C GLY A 489 -9.47 -12.96 40.10
N VAL A 490 -10.30 -13.73 40.80
CA VAL A 490 -10.21 -15.20 40.84
C VAL A 490 -10.98 -15.80 39.68
N ILE A 491 -10.35 -16.70 38.94
CA ILE A 491 -10.97 -17.44 37.84
C ILE A 491 -11.95 -18.47 38.44
N VAL A 492 -13.24 -18.25 38.23
CA VAL A 492 -14.32 -19.12 38.72
C VAL A 492 -14.52 -20.32 37.79
N CYS A 493 -14.43 -20.09 36.48
CA CYS A 493 -14.65 -21.11 35.45
C CYS A 493 -13.85 -20.75 34.19
N CYS A 494 -13.39 -21.75 33.44
CA CYS A 494 -12.78 -21.54 32.13
C CYS A 494 -13.20 -22.64 31.14
N ASN A 495 -13.19 -22.33 29.85
CA ASN A 495 -13.48 -23.32 28.81
C ASN A 495 -12.24 -24.16 28.46
N LYS A 496 -12.44 -25.26 27.72
CA LYS A 496 -11.33 -26.15 27.31
C LYS A 496 -10.25 -25.45 26.51
N VAL A 497 -10.62 -24.48 25.68
CA VAL A 497 -9.67 -23.70 24.87
C VAL A 497 -8.73 -22.94 25.79
N ALA A 498 -9.23 -22.26 26.82
CA ALA A 498 -8.43 -21.54 27.80
C ALA A 498 -7.38 -22.40 28.50
N ALA A 499 -7.81 -23.54 29.04
CA ALA A 499 -6.91 -24.47 29.73
C ALA A 499 -5.81 -25.00 28.78
N LYS A 500 -6.20 -25.40 27.56
CA LYS A 500 -5.26 -25.93 26.56
C LYS A 500 -4.26 -24.88 26.08
N HIS A 501 -4.73 -23.67 25.79
CA HIS A 501 -3.93 -22.60 25.20
C HIS A 501 -2.92 -22.00 26.18
N LEU A 502 -3.31 -21.88 27.46
CA LEU A 502 -2.41 -21.41 28.53
C LEU A 502 -1.55 -22.54 29.11
N GLY A 503 -1.83 -23.80 28.74
CA GLY A 503 -1.06 -24.97 29.12
C GLY A 503 -1.25 -25.43 30.57
N TYR A 504 -2.29 -24.97 31.26
CA TYR A 504 -2.61 -25.38 32.63
C TYR A 504 -3.78 -26.36 32.67
N PRO A 505 -3.76 -27.37 33.57
CA PRO A 505 -4.95 -28.17 33.87
C PRO A 505 -6.11 -27.29 34.32
N ARG A 506 -7.32 -27.55 33.82
CA ARG A 506 -8.53 -26.77 34.14
C ARG A 506 -8.74 -26.55 35.64
N LYS A 507 -8.63 -27.61 36.45
CA LYS A 507 -8.78 -27.53 37.91
C LYS A 507 -7.74 -26.66 38.62
N GLN A 508 -6.59 -26.44 37.99
CA GLN A 508 -5.53 -25.57 38.51
C GLN A 508 -5.74 -24.13 38.06
N LEU A 509 -6.26 -23.93 36.84
CA LEU A 509 -6.60 -22.60 36.33
C LEU A 509 -7.84 -22.03 37.05
N GLU A 510 -8.86 -22.86 37.27
CA GLU A 510 -9.98 -22.57 38.15
C GLU A 510 -9.46 -22.40 39.58
N LEU A 511 -9.95 -21.38 40.28
CA LEU A 511 -9.49 -20.91 41.61
C LEU A 511 -8.13 -20.18 41.63
N SER A 512 -7.43 -20.10 40.50
CA SER A 512 -6.22 -19.29 40.42
C SER A 512 -6.54 -17.80 40.26
N GLN A 513 -5.58 -16.97 40.65
CA GLN A 513 -5.63 -15.52 40.48
C GLN A 513 -5.27 -15.16 39.04
N LEU A 514 -6.17 -14.48 38.31
CA LEU A 514 -5.93 -14.09 36.93
C LEU A 514 -4.62 -13.30 36.79
N ARG A 515 -4.35 -12.37 37.72
CA ARG A 515 -3.10 -11.59 37.77
C ARG A 515 -1.84 -12.45 37.79
N SER A 516 -1.88 -13.68 38.31
CA SER A 516 -0.69 -14.55 38.33
C SER A 516 -0.28 -15.03 36.94
N LEU A 517 -1.17 -14.90 35.95
CA LEU A 517 -0.88 -15.21 34.57
C LEU A 517 -0.23 -14.04 33.83
N TYR A 518 -0.29 -12.81 34.35
CA TYR A 518 0.31 -11.64 33.70
C TYR A 518 1.82 -11.63 33.86
N ASP A 519 2.51 -11.29 32.77
CA ASP A 519 3.96 -11.26 32.72
C ASP A 519 4.55 -10.07 33.49
N GLU A 520 3.90 -8.90 33.45
CA GLU A 520 4.39 -7.65 34.06
C GLU A 520 3.77 -7.36 35.43
N ALA A 521 4.61 -7.04 36.43
CA ALA A 521 4.19 -6.79 37.81
C ALA A 521 3.27 -5.58 38.00
N GLU A 522 3.41 -4.53 37.18
CA GLU A 522 2.55 -3.35 37.24
C GLU A 522 1.10 -3.70 36.85
N GLN A 523 0.95 -4.53 35.81
CA GLN A 523 -0.35 -5.01 35.31
C GLN A 523 -1.03 -5.97 36.29
N GLN A 524 -0.24 -6.70 37.10
CA GLN A 524 -0.75 -7.54 38.19
C GLN A 524 -1.45 -6.72 39.28
N THR A 525 -0.99 -5.49 39.50
CA THR A 525 -1.43 -4.62 40.60
C THR A 525 -2.69 -3.82 40.21
N THR A 526 -2.83 -3.48 38.93
CA THR A 526 -3.93 -2.65 38.39
C THR A 526 -5.18 -3.43 37.98
N LEU A 527 -5.15 -4.77 38.01
CA LEU A 527 -6.28 -5.62 37.60
C LEU A 527 -7.59 -5.29 38.34
N LEU A 528 -7.53 -5.09 39.66
CA LEU A 528 -8.73 -4.85 40.46
C LEU A 528 -9.37 -3.49 40.14
N GLU A 529 -8.55 -2.45 39.97
CA GLU A 529 -9.00 -1.12 39.53
C GLU A 529 -9.65 -1.17 38.14
N TYR A 530 -9.10 -2.03 37.27
CA TYR A 530 -9.65 -2.26 35.93
C TYR A 530 -11.01 -2.98 35.98
N LEU A 531 -11.18 -3.98 36.85
CA LEU A 531 -12.47 -4.67 37.03
C LEU A 531 -13.54 -3.72 37.62
N ASP A 532 -13.16 -2.81 38.51
CA ASP A 532 -14.08 -1.82 39.08
C ASP A 532 -14.57 -0.79 38.03
N THR A 533 -13.76 -0.47 37.02
CA THR A 533 -14.13 0.46 35.93
C THR A 533 -15.03 -0.16 34.85
N VAL A 534 -15.04 -1.48 34.69
CA VAL A 534 -15.83 -2.22 33.68
C VAL A 534 -17.35 -2.14 33.92
N GLY A 535 -17.80 -1.53 35.02
CA GLY A 535 -19.20 -1.49 35.48
C GLY A 535 -20.26 -0.92 34.51
N LYS A 536 -19.91 -0.29 33.37
CA LYS A 536 -20.88 0.23 32.37
C LYS A 536 -20.52 0.01 30.89
N HIS A 537 -19.30 -0.38 30.52
CA HIS A 537 -18.85 -0.52 29.12
C HIS A 537 -17.93 -1.73 28.93
N LYS A 538 -17.93 -2.32 27.72
CA LYS A 538 -16.94 -3.33 27.30
C LYS A 538 -15.58 -2.64 27.23
N VAL A 539 -14.65 -3.05 28.09
CA VAL A 539 -13.27 -2.56 28.06
C VAL A 539 -12.39 -3.65 27.48
N THR A 540 -11.52 -3.28 26.56
CA THR A 540 -10.59 -4.18 25.88
C THR A 540 -9.19 -3.65 26.04
N ARG A 541 -8.23 -4.53 26.37
CA ARG A 541 -6.80 -4.19 26.43
C ARG A 541 -5.97 -5.31 25.85
N GLN A 542 -4.74 -4.99 25.43
CA GLN A 542 -3.74 -6.00 25.09
C GLN A 542 -2.81 -6.18 26.29
N ILE A 543 -2.51 -7.43 26.63
CA ILE A 543 -1.73 -7.75 27.82
C ILE A 543 -0.92 -9.04 27.58
N ALA A 544 0.27 -9.10 28.16
CA ALA A 544 1.15 -10.27 28.07
C ALA A 544 0.83 -11.27 29.18
N TYR A 545 0.59 -12.51 28.79
CA TYR A 545 0.42 -13.66 29.66
C TYR A 545 1.67 -14.54 29.62
N ARG A 546 1.92 -15.26 30.71
CA ARG A 546 2.96 -16.27 30.81
C ARG A 546 2.30 -17.65 30.95
N ASN A 547 2.49 -18.50 29.96
CA ASN A 547 1.92 -19.85 29.95
C ASN A 547 2.67 -20.79 30.91
N SER A 548 2.19 -22.02 31.08
CA SER A 548 2.83 -23.01 31.98
C SER A 548 4.26 -23.41 31.58
N LYS A 549 4.68 -23.14 30.35
CA LYS A 549 6.04 -23.36 29.83
C LYS A 549 6.93 -22.11 29.93
N ASN A 550 6.47 -21.07 30.63
CA ASN A 550 7.19 -19.82 30.79
C ASN A 550 7.35 -19.02 29.48
N GLN A 551 6.53 -19.30 28.47
CA GLN A 551 6.50 -18.55 27.21
C GLN A 551 5.54 -17.36 27.34
N GLN A 552 5.96 -16.23 26.80
CA GLN A 552 5.14 -15.03 26.72
C GLN A 552 4.13 -15.19 25.57
N LEU A 553 2.86 -14.90 25.85
CA LEU A 553 1.76 -14.90 24.89
C LEU A 553 1.03 -13.57 25.01
N TRP A 554 0.74 -12.93 23.89
CA TRP A 554 0.01 -11.66 23.87
C TRP A 554 -1.47 -11.91 23.63
N PHE A 555 -2.30 -11.42 24.54
CA PHE A 555 -3.75 -11.53 24.41
C PHE A 555 -4.39 -10.16 24.34
N LYS A 556 -5.33 -10.00 23.42
CA LYS A 556 -6.34 -8.96 23.48
C LYS A 556 -7.49 -9.47 24.34
N GLU A 557 -7.58 -8.95 25.55
CA GLU A 557 -8.56 -9.37 26.54
C GLU A 557 -9.71 -8.36 26.66
N SER A 558 -10.95 -8.84 26.68
CA SER A 558 -12.16 -8.06 26.87
C SER A 558 -12.94 -8.54 28.08
N PHE A 559 -13.28 -7.64 29.00
CA PHE A 559 -14.16 -7.94 30.12
C PHE A 559 -15.59 -7.47 29.88
N VAL A 560 -16.55 -8.32 30.21
CA VAL A 560 -17.98 -8.03 30.17
C VAL A 560 -18.58 -8.38 31.53
N ARG A 561 -19.14 -7.39 32.23
CA ARG A 561 -19.81 -7.62 33.52
C ARG A 561 -21.14 -8.35 33.30
N MET A 562 -21.37 -9.42 34.05
CA MET A 562 -22.64 -10.14 34.05
C MET A 562 -23.59 -9.58 35.11
N ALA A 563 -24.84 -9.33 34.72
CA ALA A 563 -25.77 -8.45 35.42
C ALA A 563 -26.19 -8.90 36.84
N GLU A 564 -26.05 -10.20 37.18
CA GLU A 564 -26.67 -10.77 38.38
C GLU A 564 -25.69 -11.26 39.47
N GLU A 565 -24.39 -11.43 39.21
CA GLU A 565 -23.49 -12.13 40.16
C GLU A 565 -22.12 -11.48 40.47
N ASP A 566 -21.86 -10.24 40.05
CA ASP A 566 -20.52 -9.63 40.27
C ASP A 566 -19.36 -10.48 39.70
N VAL A 567 -19.67 -11.19 38.61
CA VAL A 567 -18.74 -11.97 37.80
C VAL A 567 -18.56 -11.26 36.45
N PHE A 568 -17.34 -11.32 35.94
CA PHE A 568 -16.94 -10.79 34.64
C PHE A 568 -16.62 -11.94 33.70
N MET A 569 -17.15 -11.89 32.49
CA MET A 569 -16.73 -12.74 31.40
C MET A 569 -15.52 -12.13 30.72
N LEU A 570 -14.43 -12.87 30.71
CA LEU A 570 -13.19 -12.56 30.02
C LEU A 570 -13.14 -13.32 28.70
N VAL A 571 -12.95 -12.58 27.61
CA VAL A 571 -12.70 -13.12 26.28
C VAL A 571 -11.28 -12.74 25.89
N CYS A 572 -10.43 -13.72 25.59
CA CYS A 572 -9.07 -13.48 25.13
C CYS A 572 -8.89 -13.94 23.67
N GLU A 573 -8.33 -13.06 22.85
CA GLU A 573 -7.89 -13.33 21.49
C GLU A 573 -6.36 -13.34 21.47
N ASP A 574 -5.74 -14.45 21.04
CA ASP A 574 -4.29 -14.54 20.90
C ASP A 574 -3.83 -13.69 19.71
N VAL A 575 -2.98 -12.71 20.00
CA VAL A 575 -2.39 -11.79 19.01
C VAL A 575 -0.87 -11.93 18.95
N THR A 576 -0.30 -12.99 19.52
CA THR A 576 1.15 -13.21 19.60
C THR A 576 1.81 -13.21 18.22
N ALA A 577 1.33 -14.04 17.29
CA ALA A 577 1.92 -14.13 15.94
C ALA A 577 1.77 -12.82 15.15
N THR A 578 0.60 -12.18 15.22
CA THR A 578 0.34 -10.89 14.58
C THR A 578 1.25 -9.80 15.14
N ARG A 579 1.50 -9.82 16.46
CA ARG A 579 2.37 -8.85 17.11
C ARG A 579 3.84 -9.10 16.80
N SER A 580 4.32 -10.34 16.85
CA SER A 580 5.70 -10.66 16.48
C SER A 580 6.00 -10.30 15.03
N LEU A 581 5.06 -10.56 14.11
CA LEU A 581 5.20 -10.14 12.72
C LEU A 581 5.16 -8.61 12.59
N ALA A 582 4.32 -7.92 13.35
CA ALA A 582 4.30 -6.46 13.38
C ALA A 582 5.60 -5.87 13.96
N GLU A 583 6.18 -6.49 14.99
CA GLU A 583 7.47 -6.11 15.59
C GLU A 583 8.63 -6.36 14.62
N GLU A 584 8.60 -7.46 13.86
CA GLU A 584 9.57 -7.76 12.81
C GLU A 584 9.44 -6.77 11.64
N LEU A 585 8.21 -6.50 11.18
CA LEU A 585 7.96 -5.48 10.15
C LEU A 585 8.38 -4.08 10.61
N ASP A 586 8.12 -3.73 11.88
CA ASP A 586 8.57 -2.46 12.46
C ASP A 586 10.10 -2.42 12.56
N PHE A 587 10.74 -3.54 12.91
CA PHE A 587 12.21 -3.65 12.92
C PHE A 587 12.79 -3.43 11.51
N HIS A 588 12.26 -4.11 10.50
CA HIS A 588 12.69 -3.94 9.10
C HIS A 588 12.38 -2.54 8.55
N ALA A 589 11.28 -1.93 8.97
CA ALA A 589 10.91 -0.58 8.55
C ALA A 589 11.80 0.50 9.18
N ASN A 590 12.40 0.22 10.35
CA ASN A 590 13.09 1.23 11.15
C ASN A 590 14.60 1.03 11.31
N PHE A 591 15.13 -0.20 11.17
CA PHE A 591 16.53 -0.54 11.46
C PHE A 591 17.28 -1.07 10.22
N ASP A 592 18.60 -0.88 10.21
CA ASP A 592 19.52 -1.45 9.23
C ASP A 592 19.87 -2.90 9.61
N LEU A 593 19.62 -3.84 8.69
CA LEU A 593 19.75 -5.28 8.97
C LEU A 593 21.19 -5.72 9.25
N LEU A 594 22.19 -4.99 8.74
CA LEU A 594 23.59 -5.34 8.96
C LEU A 594 24.08 -4.87 10.33
N THR A 595 23.81 -3.61 10.66
CA THR A 595 24.43 -2.93 11.81
C THR A 595 23.53 -2.89 13.05
N GLY A 596 22.22 -3.07 12.90
CA GLY A 596 21.25 -3.08 14.00
C GLY A 596 20.85 -1.68 14.52
N ILE A 597 21.47 -0.62 14.00
CA ILE A 597 21.08 0.78 14.26
C ILE A 597 19.94 1.21 13.33
N TYR A 598 19.43 2.44 13.47
CA TYR A 598 18.32 2.90 12.63
C TYR A 598 18.72 2.95 11.14
N ASN A 599 17.74 2.76 10.25
CA ASN A 599 17.93 2.93 8.81
C ASN A 599 17.63 4.37 8.37
N ARG A 600 17.94 4.67 7.12
CA ARG A 600 17.64 5.96 6.47
C ARG A 600 16.18 6.37 6.61
N GLY A 601 15.24 5.44 6.40
CA GLY A 601 13.82 5.74 6.46
C GLY A 601 13.34 6.19 7.83
N PHE A 602 13.83 5.57 8.91
CA PHE A 602 13.54 6.03 10.27
C PHE A 602 14.18 7.38 10.57
N PHE A 603 15.42 7.57 10.15
CA PHE A 603 16.15 8.82 10.36
C PHE A 603 15.43 10.02 9.73
N GLU A 604 15.04 9.91 8.46
CA GLU A 604 14.30 10.95 7.74
C GLU A 604 12.95 11.26 8.41
N ARG A 605 12.19 10.22 8.81
CA ARG A 605 10.94 10.40 9.55
C ARG A 605 11.16 11.11 10.89
N ARG A 606 12.20 10.74 11.66
CA ARG A 606 12.50 11.41 12.95
C ARG A 606 12.89 12.85 12.73
N LEU A 607 13.68 13.14 11.69
CA LEU A 607 14.08 14.50 11.31
C LEU A 607 12.86 15.36 10.94
N GLU A 608 11.94 14.84 10.12
CA GLU A 608 10.68 15.50 9.77
C GLU A 608 9.80 15.77 11.00
N LEU A 609 9.71 14.81 11.92
CA LEU A 609 8.96 14.98 13.17
C LEU A 609 9.53 16.10 14.04
N LEU A 610 10.86 16.20 14.16
CA LEU A 610 11.49 17.31 14.88
C LEU A 610 11.20 18.64 14.19
N LEU A 611 11.31 18.71 12.87
CA LEU A 611 11.00 19.90 12.07
C LEU A 611 9.54 20.37 12.21
N GLY A 612 8.59 19.43 12.31
CA GLY A 612 7.16 19.68 12.44
C GLY A 612 6.66 19.91 13.88
N SER A 613 7.48 19.65 14.90
CA SER A 613 7.08 19.78 16.30
C SER A 613 6.89 21.25 16.71
N SER A 614 5.83 21.55 17.48
CA SER A 614 5.48 22.94 17.89
C SER A 614 5.90 23.28 19.33
N GLN A 615 6.64 22.40 20.00
CA GLN A 615 7.07 22.60 21.38
C GLN A 615 8.56 22.96 21.44
N ASP A 616 8.83 24.11 22.06
CA ASP A 616 10.12 24.75 22.34
C ASP A 616 11.05 24.98 21.14
N ASN A 617 11.47 26.23 20.93
CA ASN A 617 12.43 26.65 19.88
C ASN A 617 13.87 26.17 20.19
N GLN A 618 14.04 24.87 20.43
CA GLN A 618 15.29 24.23 20.80
C GLN A 618 16.17 24.04 19.56
N LEU A 619 17.48 24.11 19.77
CA LEU A 619 18.45 23.88 18.73
C LEU A 619 18.78 22.38 18.68
N HIS A 620 18.75 21.82 17.48
CA HIS A 620 19.09 20.43 17.19
C HIS A 620 20.31 20.42 16.27
N ALA A 621 21.03 19.30 16.24
CA ALA A 621 22.15 19.11 15.31
C ALA A 621 22.00 17.81 14.53
N LEU A 622 22.26 17.87 13.24
CA LEU A 622 22.40 16.72 12.35
C LEU A 622 23.86 16.58 11.97
N LEU A 623 24.43 15.39 12.16
CA LEU A 623 25.79 15.04 11.80
C LEU A 623 25.73 13.97 10.72
N LEU A 624 26.42 14.16 9.61
CA LEU A 624 26.63 13.17 8.55
C LEU A 624 28.10 12.75 8.55
N ILE A 625 28.34 11.44 8.60
CA ILE A 625 29.65 10.84 8.87
C ILE A 625 29.99 9.92 7.70
N ASP A 626 31.12 10.18 7.07
CA ASP A 626 31.67 9.37 5.98
C ASP A 626 32.96 8.69 6.44
N LEU A 627 33.02 7.36 6.32
CA LEU A 627 34.19 6.59 6.73
C LEU A 627 35.34 6.73 5.73
N ALA A 628 36.53 7.05 6.25
CA ALA A 628 37.70 7.14 5.41
C ALA A 628 38.17 5.73 4.99
N GLN A 629 38.53 5.57 3.72
CA GLN A 629 39.21 4.37 3.22
C GLN A 629 38.42 3.05 3.42
N PHE A 630 37.10 3.10 3.61
CA PHE A 630 36.29 1.88 3.73
C PHE A 630 36.43 0.99 2.49
N LYS A 631 36.47 1.59 1.30
CA LYS A 631 36.76 0.90 0.04
C LYS A 631 38.05 0.07 0.11
N VAL A 632 39.11 0.59 0.73
CA VAL A 632 40.39 -0.13 0.89
C VAL A 632 40.22 -1.39 1.73
N ILE A 633 39.36 -1.38 2.74
CA ILE A 633 39.07 -2.55 3.58
C ILE A 633 38.35 -3.63 2.75
N ASN A 634 37.36 -3.23 1.94
CA ASN A 634 36.65 -4.14 1.03
C ASN A 634 37.59 -4.73 -0.03
N ASP A 635 38.37 -3.88 -0.70
CA ASP A 635 39.27 -4.28 -1.78
C ASP A 635 40.39 -5.21 -1.26
N THR A 636 40.82 -5.06 0.00
CA THR A 636 41.92 -5.85 0.57
C THR A 636 41.47 -7.15 1.22
N PHE A 637 40.30 -7.21 1.86
CA PHE A 637 39.87 -8.35 2.68
C PHE A 637 38.49 -8.92 2.33
N GLY A 638 37.85 -8.38 1.29
CA GLY A 638 36.51 -8.76 0.83
C GLY A 638 35.37 -8.18 1.68
N HIS A 639 34.16 -8.25 1.11
CA HIS A 639 32.95 -7.63 1.69
C HIS A 639 32.59 -8.14 3.09
N GLY A 640 32.80 -9.43 3.39
CA GLY A 640 32.54 -9.96 4.74
C GLY A 640 33.41 -9.32 5.83
N SER A 641 34.57 -8.78 5.45
CA SER A 641 35.44 -7.96 6.32
C SER A 641 34.86 -6.56 6.52
N GLY A 642 34.44 -5.91 5.43
CA GLY A 642 33.76 -4.61 5.47
C GLY A 642 32.52 -4.63 6.34
N ASP A 643 31.71 -5.70 6.26
CA ASP A 643 30.53 -5.89 7.08
C ASP A 643 30.82 -5.90 8.58
N GLN A 644 31.91 -6.57 8.99
CA GLN A 644 32.35 -6.55 10.38
C GLN A 644 32.87 -5.18 10.80
N ALA A 645 33.58 -4.50 9.89
CA ALA A 645 34.08 -3.16 10.09
C ALA A 645 32.92 -2.17 10.35
N LEU A 646 31.85 -2.25 9.54
CA LEU A 646 30.63 -1.44 9.71
C LEU A 646 29.90 -1.75 11.02
N LYS A 647 29.79 -3.02 11.41
CA LYS A 647 29.22 -3.43 12.72
C LYS A 647 30.02 -2.85 13.89
N GLN A 648 31.35 -2.85 13.78
CA GLN A 648 32.23 -2.28 14.81
C GLN A 648 32.05 -0.76 14.90
N VAL A 649 32.02 -0.06 13.76
CA VAL A 649 31.76 1.39 13.71
C VAL A 649 30.41 1.72 14.34
N ALA A 650 29.34 1.01 13.96
CA ALA A 650 28.01 1.21 14.54
C ALA A 650 28.02 1.06 16.06
N GLY A 651 28.65 0.01 16.58
CA GLY A 651 28.79 -0.20 18.03
C GLY A 651 29.60 0.89 18.74
N VAL A 652 30.63 1.44 18.10
CA VAL A 652 31.38 2.59 18.64
C VAL A 652 30.50 3.84 18.70
N LEU A 653 29.74 4.11 17.64
CA LEU A 653 28.85 5.27 17.58
C LEU A 653 27.73 5.17 18.64
N GLU A 654 27.08 4.02 18.77
CA GLU A 654 26.01 3.79 19.77
C GLU A 654 26.50 4.02 21.20
N GLN A 655 27.72 3.59 21.53
CA GLN A 655 28.30 3.78 22.87
C GLN A 655 28.55 5.25 23.22
N LEU A 656 28.68 6.12 22.21
CA LEU A 656 28.93 7.54 22.41
C LEU A 656 27.63 8.35 22.53
N LEU A 657 26.50 7.83 22.05
CA LEU A 657 25.26 8.59 21.94
C LEU A 657 24.71 9.09 23.30
N PRO A 658 24.29 10.35 23.37
CA PRO A 658 23.41 10.84 24.43
C PRO A 658 22.06 10.11 24.45
N ARG A 659 21.35 10.11 25.59
CA ARG A 659 20.05 9.43 25.76
C ARG A 659 18.96 9.83 24.76
N SER A 660 19.01 11.05 24.22
CA SER A 660 18.02 11.59 23.28
C SER A 660 18.51 11.64 21.83
N ALA A 661 19.72 11.13 21.57
CA ALA A 661 20.28 11.11 20.22
C ALA A 661 19.97 9.79 19.53
N ILE A 662 19.89 9.84 18.20
CA ILE A 662 19.79 8.64 17.36
C ILE A 662 20.98 8.54 16.42
N VAL A 663 21.41 7.32 16.11
CA VAL A 663 22.34 7.03 15.03
C VAL A 663 21.65 6.16 13.99
N ALA A 664 21.91 6.45 12.72
CA ALA A 664 21.41 5.69 11.59
C ALA A 664 22.50 5.42 10.57
N ARG A 665 22.34 4.36 9.79
CA ARG A 665 23.13 4.12 8.58
C ARG A 665 22.33 4.58 7.37
N LEU A 666 22.91 5.47 6.57
CA LEU A 666 22.25 6.04 5.40
C LEU A 666 22.53 5.25 4.11
N GLY A 667 23.69 4.58 4.05
CA GLY A 667 24.14 3.85 2.87
C GLY A 667 25.41 3.03 3.11
N SER A 668 26.12 2.73 2.04
CA SER A 668 27.40 1.98 1.97
C SER A 668 28.27 2.14 3.23
N ASP A 669 28.82 3.33 3.43
CA ASP A 669 29.81 3.68 4.46
C ASP A 669 29.48 5.01 5.15
N GLU A 670 28.21 5.41 5.03
CA GLU A 670 27.67 6.66 5.53
C GLU A 670 26.77 6.43 6.74
N PHE A 671 27.05 7.17 7.81
CA PHE A 671 26.28 7.18 9.05
C PHE A 671 25.74 8.59 9.30
N ALA A 672 24.63 8.68 10.02
CA ALA A 672 24.09 9.96 10.46
C ALA A 672 23.74 9.90 11.94
N ILE A 673 23.98 11.00 12.65
CA ILE A 673 23.58 11.19 14.04
C ILE A 673 22.70 12.41 14.14
N LEU A 674 21.60 12.28 14.89
CA LEU A 674 20.72 13.39 15.20
C LEU A 674 20.76 13.65 16.70
N LEU A 675 21.23 14.83 17.07
CA LEU A 675 21.31 15.32 18.43
C LEU A 675 20.14 16.25 18.72
N GLU A 676 19.36 15.93 19.74
CA GLU A 676 18.23 16.73 20.15
C GLU A 676 18.60 17.67 21.31
N ALA A 677 18.09 18.90 21.26
CA ALA A 677 18.21 19.88 22.35
C ALA A 677 19.67 20.16 22.77
N CYS A 678 20.53 20.48 21.81
CA CYS A 678 21.96 20.70 22.02
C CYS A 678 22.40 22.10 21.59
N SER A 679 23.41 22.66 22.27
CA SER A 679 24.04 23.88 21.79
C SER A 679 25.02 23.57 20.65
N GLN A 680 25.38 24.60 19.88
CA GLN A 680 26.44 24.50 18.87
C GLN A 680 27.73 23.91 19.44
N GLN A 681 28.17 24.38 20.62
CA GLN A 681 29.40 23.89 21.24
C GLN A 681 29.29 22.41 21.63
N ASP A 682 28.15 22.00 22.21
CA ASP A 682 27.93 20.59 22.59
C ASP A 682 27.99 19.67 21.36
N SER A 683 27.42 20.12 20.24
CA SER A 683 27.40 19.36 18.99
C SER A 683 28.81 19.21 18.37
N LEU A 684 29.62 20.26 18.41
CA LEU A 684 31.00 20.25 17.93
C LEU A 684 31.90 19.39 18.82
N ASP A 685 31.79 19.51 20.13
CA ASP A 685 32.53 18.68 21.08
C ASP A 685 32.15 17.21 20.92
N PHE A 686 30.87 16.93 20.69
CA PHE A 686 30.41 15.57 20.37
C PHE A 686 31.01 15.02 19.07
N ALA A 687 30.99 15.80 17.99
CA ALA A 687 31.55 15.37 16.71
C ALA A 687 33.05 15.10 16.78
N ASN A 688 33.82 15.95 17.48
CA ASN A 688 35.25 15.71 17.70
C ASN A 688 35.51 14.44 18.52
N ARG A 689 34.71 14.18 19.57
CA ARG A 689 34.79 12.90 20.30
C ARG A 689 34.52 11.70 19.42
N VAL A 690 33.60 11.79 18.47
CA VAL A 690 33.33 10.72 17.50
C VAL A 690 34.57 10.45 16.64
N ILE A 691 35.20 11.49 16.11
CA ILE A 691 36.42 11.38 15.31
C ILE A 691 37.55 10.73 16.12
N ASP A 692 37.81 11.21 17.32
CA ASP A 692 38.87 10.67 18.19
C ASP A 692 38.64 9.18 18.47
N ARG A 693 37.39 8.81 18.79
CA ARG A 693 37.03 7.42 19.11
C ARG A 693 37.10 6.49 17.91
N LEU A 694 36.73 6.94 16.72
CA LEU A 694 36.88 6.16 15.49
C LEU A 694 38.35 6.03 15.06
N ASN A 695 39.19 7.03 15.35
CA ASN A 695 40.64 6.95 15.12
C ASN A 695 41.35 6.01 16.10
N ASP A 696 40.94 6.02 17.37
CA ASP A 696 41.45 5.09 18.39
C ASP A 696 40.93 3.66 18.19
N SER A 697 39.86 3.50 17.40
CA SER A 697 39.31 2.21 17.04
C SER A 697 40.06 1.61 15.86
N HIS A 698 40.47 0.35 16.01
CA HIS A 698 41.19 -0.36 14.96
C HIS A 698 40.44 -1.61 14.54
N TYR A 699 40.37 -1.83 13.24
CA TYR A 699 40.01 -3.11 12.66
C TYR A 699 41.28 -3.96 12.51
N VAL A 700 41.33 -5.13 13.15
CA VAL A 700 42.47 -6.03 13.12
C VAL A 700 42.07 -7.34 12.45
N ARG A 701 42.72 -7.65 11.32
CA ARG A 701 42.57 -8.92 10.60
C ARG A 701 43.90 -9.32 9.99
N ASP A 702 44.27 -10.59 10.13
CA ASP A 702 45.52 -11.17 9.59
C ASP A 702 46.78 -10.36 9.94
N GLU A 703 46.92 -9.97 11.22
CA GLU A 703 48.03 -9.15 11.76
C GLU A 703 48.17 -7.73 11.18
N ARG A 704 47.22 -7.28 10.35
CA ARG A 704 47.16 -5.91 9.82
C ARG A 704 46.13 -5.09 10.59
N MET A 705 46.47 -3.83 10.83
CA MET A 705 45.67 -2.89 11.63
C MET A 705 45.21 -1.72 10.75
N PHE A 706 43.92 -1.45 10.72
CA PHE A 706 43.32 -0.32 10.00
C PHE A 706 42.61 0.61 10.98
N SER A 707 42.93 1.89 10.92
CA SER A 707 42.18 2.94 11.61
C SER A 707 40.97 3.31 10.76
N PHE A 708 39.80 3.47 11.38
CA PHE A 708 38.58 3.77 10.62
C PHE A 708 38.63 5.17 10.01
N GLY A 709 38.93 6.22 10.80
CA GLY A 709 38.94 7.61 10.32
C GLY A 709 37.58 8.05 9.74
N CYS A 710 37.21 9.32 9.89
CA CYS A 710 35.98 9.80 9.28
C CYS A 710 36.00 11.29 8.97
N SER A 711 35.15 11.72 8.05
CA SER A 711 34.84 13.13 7.85
C SER A 711 33.41 13.37 8.33
N ILE A 712 33.18 14.45 9.09
CA ILE A 712 31.87 14.75 9.66
C ILE A 712 31.39 16.11 9.16
N GLY A 713 30.24 16.14 8.50
CA GLY A 713 29.46 17.35 8.26
C GLY A 713 28.45 17.54 9.38
N LEU A 714 28.32 18.75 9.92
CA LEU A 714 27.41 19.05 11.02
C LEU A 714 26.52 20.23 10.63
N THR A 715 25.20 20.12 10.71
CA THR A 715 24.28 21.26 10.56
C THR A 715 23.43 21.45 11.80
N LEU A 716 23.13 22.70 12.11
CA LEU A 716 22.26 23.09 13.21
C LEU A 716 20.92 23.54 12.66
N PHE A 717 19.85 23.14 13.32
CA PHE A 717 18.50 23.49 12.88
C PHE A 717 17.54 23.68 14.04
N GLN A 718 16.49 24.44 13.78
CA GLN A 718 15.35 24.65 14.67
C GLN A 718 14.07 24.26 13.94
N GLN A 719 12.95 24.20 14.65
CA GLN A 719 11.67 23.86 14.05
C GLN A 719 11.25 24.87 12.97
N GLN A 720 10.51 24.39 11.97
CA GLN A 720 10.06 25.17 10.80
C GLN A 720 11.18 25.77 9.92
N GLN A 721 12.44 25.32 10.06
CA GLN A 721 13.53 25.68 9.15
C GLN A 721 13.71 24.62 8.07
N GLY A 722 13.11 24.86 6.92
CA GLY A 722 13.36 24.06 5.71
C GLY A 722 12.76 22.66 5.73
N SER A 723 13.12 21.88 4.73
CA SER A 723 12.75 20.46 4.60
C SER A 723 13.84 19.54 5.16
N ALA A 724 13.47 18.30 5.52
CA ALA A 724 14.44 17.28 5.94
C ALA A 724 15.52 17.04 4.85
N GLN A 725 15.13 17.11 3.58
CA GLN A 725 16.03 16.99 2.43
C GLN A 725 17.06 18.14 2.39
N GLU A 726 16.62 19.38 2.64
CA GLU A 726 17.52 20.53 2.73
C GLU A 726 18.55 20.34 3.85
N LEU A 727 18.13 19.93 5.04
CA LEU A 727 19.06 19.71 6.16
C LEU A 727 20.07 18.59 5.89
N ILE A 728 19.63 17.49 5.26
CA ILE A 728 20.53 16.41 4.85
C ILE A 728 21.54 16.92 3.81
N ALA A 729 21.11 17.71 2.82
CA ALA A 729 21.99 18.32 1.82
C ALA A 729 23.00 19.29 2.45
N GLN A 730 22.59 20.06 3.47
CA GLN A 730 23.50 20.90 4.26
C GLN A 730 24.52 20.07 5.03
N ALA A 731 24.05 19.01 5.69
CA ALA A 731 24.81 17.89 6.25
C ALA A 731 25.95 17.41 5.34
N ASP A 732 25.55 17.02 4.14
CA ASP A 732 26.41 16.43 3.12
C ASP A 732 27.42 17.43 2.54
N ASN A 733 26.99 18.66 2.24
CA ASN A 733 27.89 19.73 1.81
C ASN A 733 28.97 20.03 2.87
N ALA A 734 28.59 20.05 4.15
CA ALA A 734 29.54 20.21 5.25
C ALA A 734 30.51 19.01 5.32
N CYS A 735 30.02 17.78 5.12
CA CYS A 735 30.84 16.57 5.10
C CYS A 735 31.84 16.60 3.94
N PHE A 736 31.39 17.00 2.74
CA PHE A 736 32.24 17.23 1.58
C PHE A 736 33.34 18.26 1.86
N THR A 737 32.99 19.36 2.54
CA THR A 737 33.96 20.39 2.93
C THR A 737 34.98 19.85 3.94
N ALA A 738 34.55 19.03 4.90
CA ALA A 738 35.46 18.32 5.80
C ALA A 738 36.43 17.40 5.01
N LYS A 739 35.95 16.72 3.96
CA LYS A 739 36.78 15.89 3.07
C LYS A 739 37.81 16.74 2.32
N SER A 740 37.41 17.85 1.71
CA SER A 740 38.28 18.71 0.88
C SER A 740 39.37 19.42 1.69
N LEU A 741 39.08 19.79 2.93
CA LEU A 741 40.03 20.47 3.81
C LEU A 741 41.10 19.54 4.41
N GLY A 742 41.07 18.23 4.10
CA GLY A 742 42.08 17.26 4.50
C GLY A 742 41.56 16.06 5.30
N ARG A 743 40.24 15.80 5.27
CA ARG A 743 39.56 14.71 6.00
C ARG A 743 39.81 14.77 7.52
N ASN A 744 39.32 13.76 8.24
CA ASN A 744 39.54 13.55 9.67
C ASN A 744 39.21 14.76 10.55
N ARG A 745 38.08 15.41 10.27
CA ARG A 745 37.64 16.64 10.93
C ARG A 745 36.13 16.78 10.88
N VAL A 746 35.59 17.60 11.78
CA VAL A 746 34.23 18.09 11.69
C VAL A 746 34.21 19.43 10.94
N TYR A 747 33.17 19.66 10.15
CA TYR A 747 32.86 20.94 9.58
C TYR A 747 31.41 21.31 9.94
N LEU A 748 31.22 22.45 10.61
CA LEU A 748 29.90 22.98 10.94
C LEU A 748 29.40 23.83 9.77
N TYR A 749 28.24 23.47 9.25
CA TYR A 749 27.45 24.24 8.33
C TYR A 749 27.01 25.56 8.98
N GLN A 750 27.41 26.69 8.41
CA GLN A 750 26.92 28.02 8.80
C GLN A 750 26.24 28.66 7.60
N MET A 751 25.09 29.30 7.81
CA MET A 751 24.31 29.96 6.76
C MET A 751 25.09 31.16 6.16
N ASP A 752 25.90 31.83 6.98
CA ASP A 752 26.86 32.84 6.53
C ASP A 752 28.06 32.18 5.82
N ASP A 753 28.54 31.00 6.23
CA ASP A 753 29.55 30.22 5.48
C ASP A 753 28.97 29.63 4.19
N GLN A 754 27.67 29.58 3.98
CA GLN A 754 27.13 29.26 2.66
C GLN A 754 27.31 30.48 1.73
N MET A 755 26.91 31.66 2.20
CA MET A 755 27.17 32.91 1.46
C MET A 755 28.62 33.38 1.47
N LEU A 756 29.52 32.78 2.26
CA LEU A 756 30.94 33.14 2.31
C LEU A 756 31.86 32.00 1.93
N LEU A 757 31.58 30.70 2.09
CA LEU A 757 32.39 29.56 1.60
C LEU A 757 31.79 28.85 0.39
N GLU A 758 30.46 28.80 0.19
CA GLU A 758 29.95 28.49 -1.17
C GLU A 758 30.17 29.71 -2.08
N ARG A 759 29.99 30.96 -1.59
CA ARG A 759 30.51 32.11 -2.36
C ARG A 759 32.02 32.28 -2.33
N GLN A 760 32.82 31.98 -1.30
CA GLN A 760 34.29 32.13 -1.47
C GLN A 760 34.91 30.93 -2.15
N GLY A 761 34.42 29.71 -1.98
CA GLY A 761 34.91 28.52 -2.65
C GLY A 761 34.37 28.39 -4.06
N GLN A 762 33.05 28.50 -4.26
CA GLN A 762 32.49 28.52 -5.61
C GLN A 762 32.66 29.88 -6.30
N MET A 763 32.67 31.03 -5.60
CA MET A 763 33.16 32.27 -6.27
C MET A 763 34.68 32.36 -6.35
N GLU A 764 35.49 31.66 -5.53
CA GLU A 764 36.90 31.44 -5.87
C GLU A 764 36.94 30.66 -7.17
N TRP A 765 36.20 29.58 -7.30
CA TRP A 765 36.16 28.81 -8.54
C TRP A 765 35.65 29.65 -9.71
N VAL A 766 34.61 30.46 -9.56
CA VAL A 766 34.16 31.42 -10.59
C VAL A 766 35.27 32.42 -10.92
N THR A 767 35.93 33.00 -9.92
CA THR A 767 37.02 33.95 -10.12
C THR A 767 38.22 33.29 -10.77
N ARG A 768 38.57 32.07 -10.36
CA ARG A 768 39.65 31.22 -10.87
C ARG A 768 39.38 30.76 -12.28
N ILE A 769 38.15 30.32 -12.58
CA ILE A 769 37.69 29.94 -13.91
C ILE A 769 37.72 31.16 -14.81
N GLN A 770 37.13 32.30 -14.40
CA GLN A 770 37.16 33.55 -15.16
C GLN A 770 38.59 34.06 -15.39
N GLN A 771 39.46 33.92 -14.39
CA GLN A 771 40.88 34.26 -14.52
C GLN A 771 41.59 33.28 -15.45
N ALA A 772 41.36 31.98 -15.33
CA ALA A 772 41.93 30.96 -16.21
C ALA A 772 41.44 31.09 -17.66
N LEU A 773 40.18 31.52 -17.88
CA LEU A 773 39.63 31.88 -19.19
C LEU A 773 40.40 33.08 -19.78
N ARG A 774 40.66 34.13 -18.97
CA ARG A 774 41.40 35.33 -19.41
C ARG A 774 42.90 35.10 -19.62
N GLU A 775 43.51 34.23 -18.82
CA GLU A 775 44.95 33.92 -18.83
C GLU A 775 45.27 32.65 -19.62
N GLU A 776 44.30 32.07 -20.32
CA GLU A 776 44.41 30.86 -21.14
C GLU A 776 44.97 29.62 -20.40
N ARG A 777 44.73 29.51 -19.08
CA ARG A 777 45.25 28.44 -18.19
C ARG A 777 44.53 27.09 -18.29
N PHE A 778 43.74 26.88 -19.34
CA PHE A 778 43.14 25.59 -19.66
C PHE A 778 44.05 24.79 -20.58
N LEU A 779 44.27 23.53 -20.22
CA LEU A 779 45.06 22.54 -20.97
C LEU A 779 44.16 21.45 -21.52
N LEU A 780 44.50 20.96 -22.71
CA LEU A 780 43.86 19.82 -23.33
C LEU A 780 44.66 18.56 -23.00
N TYR A 781 44.01 17.64 -22.31
CA TYR A 781 44.45 16.26 -22.20
C TYR A 781 43.62 15.44 -23.17
N ALA A 782 44.10 14.25 -23.50
CA ALA A 782 43.37 13.32 -24.31
C ALA A 782 43.59 11.88 -23.84
N GLN A 783 42.55 11.06 -23.99
CA GLN A 783 42.57 9.65 -23.64
C GLN A 783 42.18 8.83 -24.86
N ALA A 784 42.98 7.81 -25.17
CA ALA A 784 42.74 6.96 -26.34
C ALA A 784 41.44 6.16 -26.18
N ILE A 785 40.69 6.12 -27.28
CA ILE A 785 39.57 5.21 -27.50
C ILE A 785 40.11 4.18 -28.50
N VAL A 786 40.02 2.89 -28.18
CA VAL A 786 40.62 1.84 -29.01
C VAL A 786 39.57 0.85 -29.49
N PRO A 787 39.70 0.29 -30.71
CA PRO A 787 38.82 -0.77 -31.15
C PRO A 787 39.04 -2.02 -30.30
N VAL A 788 37.95 -2.63 -29.83
CA VAL A 788 38.00 -3.82 -28.95
C VAL A 788 38.50 -5.03 -29.72
N THR A 789 38.02 -5.19 -30.96
CA THR A 789 38.52 -6.19 -31.90
C THR A 789 39.64 -5.58 -32.75
N ALA A 790 40.80 -6.25 -32.81
CA ALA A 790 41.93 -5.81 -33.60
C ALA A 790 41.57 -5.77 -35.10
N ILE A 791 41.29 -4.58 -35.58
CA ILE A 791 41.34 -4.23 -37.00
C ILE A 791 42.67 -3.52 -37.17
N ASP A 792 43.42 -3.78 -38.25
CA ASP A 792 44.59 -3.01 -38.66
C ASP A 792 44.17 -1.57 -39.01
N ASP A 793 43.72 -0.80 -38.01
CA ASP A 793 43.30 0.59 -38.13
C ASP A 793 44.36 1.44 -37.43
N ASP A 794 45.37 1.87 -38.19
CA ASP A 794 46.48 2.75 -37.75
C ASP A 794 46.02 4.17 -37.35
N TYR A 795 44.71 4.38 -37.21
CA TYR A 795 44.09 5.67 -36.97
C TYR A 795 43.81 5.91 -35.49
N LEU A 796 43.96 7.17 -35.07
CA LEU A 796 43.78 7.61 -33.70
C LEU A 796 42.31 7.99 -33.44
N HIS A 797 41.74 7.41 -32.38
CA HIS A 797 40.53 7.90 -31.73
C HIS A 797 40.87 8.32 -30.30
N TYR A 798 40.37 9.47 -29.86
CA TYR A 798 40.51 9.87 -28.46
C TYR A 798 39.42 10.85 -28.05
N GLU A 799 39.21 10.92 -26.74
CA GLU A 799 38.40 11.93 -26.08
C GLU A 799 39.29 13.04 -25.54
N VAL A 800 38.92 14.30 -25.77
CA VAL A 800 39.56 15.49 -25.21
C VAL A 800 38.99 15.77 -23.83
N LEU A 801 39.89 15.81 -22.85
CA LEU A 801 39.59 16.01 -21.46
C LEU A 801 40.23 17.31 -20.97
N LEU A 802 39.43 18.19 -20.41
CA LEU A 802 39.91 19.47 -19.91
C LEU A 802 40.73 19.31 -18.62
N ARG A 803 41.77 20.10 -18.48
CA ARG A 803 42.48 20.35 -17.22
C ARG A 803 42.67 21.85 -17.02
N MET A 804 42.71 22.30 -15.77
CA MET A 804 42.99 23.71 -15.45
C MET A 804 44.31 23.79 -14.67
N ILE A 805 45.15 24.80 -14.96
CA ILE A 805 46.32 25.10 -14.14
C ILE A 805 45.89 26.09 -13.05
N ASP A 806 46.13 25.77 -11.78
CA ASP A 806 45.90 26.70 -10.67
C ASP A 806 46.98 27.80 -10.57
N GLU A 807 46.83 28.74 -9.64
CA GLU A 807 47.78 29.85 -9.45
C GLU A 807 49.16 29.39 -8.97
N ALA A 808 49.26 28.17 -8.41
CA ALA A 808 50.50 27.54 -7.98
C ALA A 808 51.15 26.70 -9.10
N GLY A 809 50.57 26.67 -10.30
CA GLY A 809 51.07 25.89 -11.43
C GLY A 809 50.70 24.40 -11.41
N ARG A 810 49.78 23.99 -10.53
CA ARG A 810 49.35 22.59 -10.40
C ARG A 810 48.17 22.29 -11.32
N ILE A 811 48.12 21.05 -11.81
CA ILE A 811 47.03 20.57 -12.66
C ILE A 811 45.82 20.21 -11.79
N VAL A 812 44.68 20.80 -12.10
CA VAL A 812 43.39 20.59 -11.46
C VAL A 812 42.50 19.77 -12.41
N PRO A 813 41.92 18.64 -11.95
CA PRO A 813 41.00 17.83 -12.74
C PRO A 813 39.60 18.47 -12.83
N PRO A 814 38.81 18.12 -13.87
CA PRO A 814 37.50 18.71 -14.14
C PRO A 814 36.50 18.54 -13.00
N GLY A 815 36.50 17.39 -12.32
CA GLY A 815 35.60 17.13 -11.18
C GLY A 815 35.75 18.09 -10.00
N ALA A 816 36.84 18.88 -9.93
CA ALA A 816 37.02 19.89 -8.89
C ALA A 816 36.34 21.24 -9.20
N PHE A 817 36.11 21.55 -10.49
CA PHE A 817 35.66 22.89 -10.90
C PHE A 817 34.46 22.92 -11.87
N LEU A 818 34.19 21.86 -12.63
CA LEU A 818 33.03 21.80 -13.54
C LEU A 818 31.68 21.94 -12.82
N PRO A 819 31.44 21.33 -11.63
CA PRO A 819 30.19 21.54 -10.91
C PRO A 819 29.94 23.01 -10.56
N ALA A 820 31.01 23.76 -10.22
CA ALA A 820 30.91 25.20 -9.99
C ALA A 820 30.70 25.97 -11.30
N ALA A 821 31.31 25.53 -12.41
CA ALA A 821 31.08 26.16 -13.71
C ALA A 821 29.61 26.04 -14.16
N GLU A 822 28.99 24.87 -13.99
CA GLU A 822 27.58 24.62 -14.34
C GLU A 822 26.63 25.42 -13.46
N ASN A 823 26.83 25.39 -12.13
CA ASN A 823 25.98 26.11 -11.18
C ASN A 823 26.00 27.64 -11.36
N TYR A 824 27.09 28.21 -11.90
CA TYR A 824 27.26 29.66 -12.12
C TYR A 824 27.23 30.07 -13.59
N ASN A 825 26.72 29.22 -14.47
CA ASN A 825 26.54 29.52 -15.89
C ASN A 825 27.84 29.87 -16.64
N LEU A 826 28.96 29.22 -16.31
CA LEU A 826 30.27 29.39 -16.97
C LEU A 826 30.64 28.21 -17.88
N ALA A 827 29.86 27.13 -17.90
CA ALA A 827 30.20 25.93 -18.67
C ALA A 827 30.25 26.21 -20.17
N ASP A 828 29.38 27.08 -20.70
CA ASP A 828 29.37 27.49 -22.10
C ASP A 828 30.66 28.23 -22.54
N GLN A 829 31.25 29.03 -21.64
CA GLN A 829 32.53 29.71 -21.88
C GLN A 829 33.70 28.72 -21.87
N ILE A 830 33.64 27.70 -21.01
CA ILE A 830 34.65 26.64 -20.96
C ILE A 830 34.57 25.79 -22.22
N ASP A 831 33.37 25.38 -22.64
CA ASP A 831 33.15 24.59 -23.86
C ASP A 831 33.68 25.35 -25.09
N LYS A 832 33.44 26.67 -25.17
CA LYS A 832 34.04 27.54 -26.21
C LYS A 832 35.56 27.44 -26.25
N VAL A 833 36.23 27.48 -25.10
CA VAL A 833 37.70 27.36 -25.02
C VAL A 833 38.17 25.97 -25.41
N VAL A 834 37.54 24.91 -24.91
CA VAL A 834 37.89 23.52 -25.25
C VAL A 834 37.81 23.31 -26.76
N ILE A 835 36.70 23.72 -27.37
CA ILE A 835 36.47 23.56 -28.81
C ILE A 835 37.48 24.41 -29.59
N ALA A 836 37.62 25.70 -29.28
CA ALA A 836 38.53 26.59 -30.00
C ALA A 836 39.99 26.09 -29.94
N LYS A 837 40.47 25.69 -28.75
CA LYS A 837 41.83 25.14 -28.58
C LYS A 837 42.00 23.80 -29.31
N SER A 838 40.98 22.94 -29.30
CA SER A 838 41.04 21.65 -29.99
C SER A 838 41.13 21.83 -31.51
N LEU A 839 40.28 22.70 -32.07
CA LEU A 839 40.31 23.03 -33.50
C LEU A 839 41.63 23.69 -33.89
N GLN A 840 42.12 24.64 -33.10
CA GLN A 840 43.41 25.28 -33.35
C GLN A 840 44.56 24.26 -33.34
N TRP A 841 44.63 23.43 -32.29
CA TRP A 841 45.68 22.42 -32.17
C TRP A 841 45.66 21.44 -33.34
N LEU A 842 44.48 20.99 -33.78
CA LEU A 842 44.34 20.12 -34.95
C LEU A 842 44.78 20.79 -36.25
N ALA A 843 44.49 22.08 -36.41
CA ALA A 843 44.90 22.84 -37.60
C ALA A 843 46.42 23.06 -37.65
N GLU A 844 47.06 23.25 -36.49
CA GLU A 844 48.51 23.43 -36.36
C GLU A 844 49.30 22.11 -36.49
N ASN A 845 48.63 20.96 -36.34
CA ASN A 845 49.25 19.63 -36.38
C ASN A 845 48.70 18.75 -37.53
N PRO A 846 48.93 19.13 -38.81
CA PRO A 846 48.35 18.43 -39.95
C PRO A 846 48.81 16.96 -40.06
N GLY A 847 50.04 16.63 -39.64
CA GLY A 847 50.53 15.25 -39.59
C GLY A 847 49.71 14.38 -38.63
N HIS A 848 49.39 14.89 -37.45
CA HIS A 848 48.49 14.22 -36.52
C HIS A 848 47.07 14.14 -37.08
N LEU A 849 46.57 15.25 -37.64
CA LEU A 849 45.26 15.31 -38.26
C LEU A 849 45.08 14.24 -39.36
N THR A 850 46.12 13.89 -40.12
CA THR A 850 46.02 12.80 -41.12
C THR A 850 45.78 11.43 -40.50
N ARG A 851 46.37 11.14 -39.34
CA ARG A 851 46.17 9.89 -38.58
C ARG A 851 44.90 9.90 -37.71
N LEU A 852 44.30 11.06 -37.47
CA LEU A 852 43.08 11.18 -36.68
C LEU A 852 41.85 10.69 -37.44
N ASN A 853 41.02 9.87 -36.82
CA ASN A 853 39.72 9.47 -37.33
C ASN A 853 38.56 9.90 -36.40
N MET A 854 38.84 10.13 -35.11
CA MET A 854 37.86 10.70 -34.18
C MET A 854 38.52 11.48 -33.04
N CYS A 855 38.13 12.74 -32.87
CA CYS A 855 38.43 13.58 -31.72
C CYS A 855 37.11 13.94 -31.04
N SER A 856 36.85 13.34 -29.88
CA SER A 856 35.65 13.59 -29.08
C SER A 856 35.81 14.78 -28.14
N MET A 857 34.77 15.59 -28.01
CA MET A 857 34.72 16.75 -27.12
C MET A 857 33.38 16.80 -26.40
N ASN A 858 33.40 16.93 -25.08
CA ASN A 858 32.21 17.07 -24.26
C ASN A 858 31.49 18.41 -24.47
N LEU A 859 30.16 18.36 -24.41
CA LEU A 859 29.26 19.51 -24.40
C LEU A 859 28.38 19.46 -23.15
N SER A 860 28.43 20.54 -22.37
CA SER A 860 27.59 20.69 -21.19
C SER A 860 26.11 20.92 -21.57
N GLY A 861 25.20 20.58 -20.65
CA GLY A 861 23.76 20.83 -20.86
C GLY A 861 23.42 22.32 -20.98
N GLN A 862 24.21 23.19 -20.34
CA GLN A 862 24.06 24.63 -20.46
C GLN A 862 24.38 25.12 -21.89
N SER A 863 25.43 24.58 -22.52
CA SER A 863 25.78 24.86 -23.91
C SER A 863 24.70 24.40 -24.87
N LEU A 864 24.16 23.20 -24.65
CA LEU A 864 23.10 22.63 -25.49
C LEU A 864 21.79 23.45 -25.41
N GLY A 865 21.47 24.00 -24.25
CA GLY A 865 20.31 24.86 -24.04
C GLY A 865 20.48 26.32 -24.50
N SER A 866 21.69 26.75 -24.86
CA SER A 866 22.00 28.14 -25.23
C SER A 866 21.99 28.34 -26.74
N ALA A 867 20.99 29.07 -27.25
CA ALA A 867 20.89 29.40 -28.67
C ALA A 867 22.12 30.18 -29.20
N GLU A 868 22.68 31.08 -28.38
CA GLU A 868 23.87 31.86 -28.73
C GLU A 868 25.12 30.96 -28.85
N PHE A 869 25.27 29.98 -27.95
CA PHE A 869 26.36 29.01 -28.04
C PHE A 869 26.24 28.16 -29.30
N VAL A 870 25.04 27.64 -29.59
CA VAL A 870 24.79 26.81 -30.77
C VAL A 870 25.11 27.59 -32.05
N GLU A 871 24.65 28.84 -32.16
CA GLU A 871 24.96 29.70 -33.31
C GLU A 871 26.47 29.96 -33.44
N TRP A 872 27.16 30.24 -32.32
CA TRP A 872 28.61 30.41 -32.31
C TRP A 872 29.34 29.13 -32.76
N LEU A 873 28.93 27.95 -32.28
CA LEU A 873 29.57 26.69 -32.60
C LEU A 873 29.43 26.37 -34.09
N LEU A 874 28.21 26.48 -34.64
CA LEU A 874 27.97 26.23 -36.07
C LEU A 874 28.80 27.17 -36.95
N ASN A 875 28.83 28.47 -36.63
CA ASN A 875 29.67 29.43 -37.35
C ASN A 875 31.17 29.09 -37.23
N THR A 876 31.62 28.64 -36.06
CA THR A 876 33.04 28.28 -35.83
C THR A 876 33.43 27.05 -36.64
N LEU A 877 32.55 26.06 -36.72
CA LEU A 877 32.74 24.85 -37.52
C LEU A 877 32.71 25.14 -39.02
N GLU A 878 31.73 25.92 -39.50
CA GLU A 878 31.61 26.30 -40.92
C GLU A 878 32.82 27.07 -41.45
N ASN A 879 33.43 27.92 -40.61
CA ASN A 879 34.61 28.72 -40.98
C ASN A 879 35.94 27.98 -40.77
N SER A 880 35.92 26.76 -40.23
CA SER A 880 37.12 25.98 -40.00
C SER A 880 37.51 25.19 -41.25
N ALA A 881 38.81 25.15 -41.55
CA ALA A 881 39.35 24.35 -42.66
C ALA A 881 39.51 22.86 -42.31
N LEU A 882 39.05 22.44 -41.12
CA LEU A 882 39.19 21.06 -40.65
C LEU A 882 38.19 20.11 -41.31
N PRO A 883 38.53 18.82 -41.45
CA PRO A 883 37.57 17.80 -41.85
C PRO A 883 36.57 17.56 -40.71
N MET A 884 35.33 18.04 -40.86
CA MET A 884 34.29 17.95 -39.84
C MET A 884 33.99 16.50 -39.41
N ASN A 885 34.13 15.54 -40.33
CA ASN A 885 33.95 14.12 -40.07
C ASN A 885 34.96 13.48 -39.10
N LYS A 886 35.99 14.23 -38.68
CA LYS A 886 36.94 13.80 -37.64
C LYS A 886 36.56 14.28 -36.24
N LEU A 887 35.61 15.20 -36.13
CA LEU A 887 35.15 15.78 -34.87
C LEU A 887 33.92 15.01 -34.37
N CYS A 888 33.90 14.71 -33.08
CA CYS A 888 32.77 14.11 -32.40
C CYS A 888 32.40 14.96 -31.19
N PHE A 889 31.11 15.26 -31.00
CA PHE A 889 30.62 15.96 -29.82
C PHE A 889 29.83 15.01 -28.93
N GLU A 890 30.12 15.03 -27.64
CA GLU A 890 29.53 14.14 -26.64
C GLU A 890 28.63 14.92 -25.69
N THR A 891 27.51 14.34 -25.28
CA THR A 891 26.68 14.87 -24.19
C THR A 891 26.02 13.73 -23.44
N THR A 892 25.72 13.92 -22.16
CA THR A 892 25.19 12.84 -21.32
C THR A 892 23.73 12.52 -21.64
N GLU A 893 23.32 11.27 -21.39
CA GLU A 893 21.95 10.79 -21.55
C GLU A 893 20.94 11.71 -20.84
N THR A 894 21.22 12.06 -19.58
CA THR A 894 20.34 12.88 -18.76
C THR A 894 20.11 14.27 -19.37
N VAL A 895 21.16 14.89 -19.91
CA VAL A 895 21.09 16.21 -20.55
C VAL A 895 20.28 16.14 -21.84
N ALA A 896 20.50 15.11 -22.66
CA ALA A 896 19.78 14.93 -23.92
C ALA A 896 18.28 14.66 -23.69
N ILE A 897 17.92 13.84 -22.69
CA ILE A 897 16.52 13.52 -22.37
C ILE A 897 15.79 14.74 -21.79
N ALA A 898 16.43 15.52 -20.92
CA ALA A 898 15.81 16.66 -20.26
C ALA A 898 15.22 17.68 -21.26
N ASN A 899 15.82 17.80 -22.46
CA ASN A 899 15.34 18.66 -23.54
C ASN A 899 15.50 18.00 -24.92
N LEU A 900 14.81 16.87 -25.12
CA LEU A 900 14.96 16.01 -26.31
C LEU A 900 14.78 16.73 -27.66
N ASP A 901 13.82 17.64 -27.77
CA ASP A 901 13.55 18.38 -29.01
C ASP A 901 14.72 19.31 -29.37
N ILE A 902 15.26 20.03 -28.38
CA ILE A 902 16.39 20.96 -28.55
C ILE A 902 17.65 20.18 -28.90
N ALA A 903 17.91 19.07 -28.20
CA ALA A 903 19.04 18.18 -28.48
C ALA A 903 18.97 17.62 -29.91
N THR A 904 17.80 17.17 -30.34
CA THR A 904 17.57 16.61 -31.68
C THR A 904 17.80 17.66 -32.78
N GLU A 905 17.29 18.88 -32.60
CA GLU A 905 17.52 19.97 -33.56
C GLU A 905 19.01 20.32 -33.67
N PHE A 906 19.69 20.42 -32.53
CA PHE A 906 21.12 20.69 -32.45
C PHE A 906 21.96 19.60 -33.15
N PHE A 907 21.74 18.34 -32.80
CA PHE A 907 22.48 17.22 -33.38
C PHE A 907 22.30 17.13 -34.90
N ASN A 908 21.10 17.40 -35.40
CA ASN A 908 20.85 17.46 -36.84
C ASN A 908 21.68 18.55 -37.54
N LYS A 909 21.75 19.77 -36.96
CA LYS A 909 22.56 20.87 -37.52
C LYS A 909 24.05 20.53 -37.52
N VAL A 910 24.57 19.97 -36.43
CA VAL A 910 25.98 19.58 -36.31
C VAL A 910 26.33 18.43 -37.27
N ARG A 911 25.45 17.44 -37.45
CA ARG A 911 25.64 16.36 -38.44
C ARG A 911 25.55 16.84 -39.88
N GLN A 912 24.74 17.85 -40.18
CA GLN A 912 24.69 18.44 -41.53
C GLN A 912 26.04 19.07 -41.93
N LEU A 913 26.83 19.56 -40.97
CA LEU A 913 28.20 20.00 -41.20
C LEU A 913 29.20 18.85 -41.38
N GLY A 914 28.80 17.62 -41.06
CA GLY A 914 29.59 16.41 -41.19
C GLY A 914 30.26 15.94 -39.88
N CYS A 915 30.03 16.62 -38.75
CA CYS A 915 30.51 16.19 -37.44
C CYS A 915 29.76 14.95 -36.95
N LYS A 916 30.41 14.17 -36.07
CA LYS A 916 29.81 13.01 -35.38
C LYS A 916 29.23 13.44 -34.03
N ILE A 917 28.27 12.68 -33.52
CA ILE A 917 27.70 12.87 -32.18
C ILE A 917 27.81 11.57 -31.38
N ALA A 918 28.19 11.65 -30.11
CA ALA A 918 28.12 10.56 -29.15
C ALA A 918 27.14 10.89 -28.01
N LEU A 919 26.43 9.88 -27.52
CA LEU A 919 25.65 9.97 -26.29
C LEU A 919 26.42 9.29 -25.16
N ASP A 920 26.67 10.01 -24.06
CA ASP A 920 27.52 9.61 -22.93
C ASP A 920 26.72 9.16 -21.70
N ASP A 921 27.38 8.43 -20.80
CA ASP A 921 26.79 7.87 -19.56
C ASP A 921 25.50 7.06 -19.80
N PHE A 922 25.44 6.28 -20.88
CA PHE A 922 24.22 5.57 -21.24
C PHE A 922 23.94 4.37 -20.31
N GLY A 923 22.77 4.36 -19.68
CA GLY A 923 22.24 3.27 -18.86
C GLY A 923 22.12 3.57 -17.35
N SER A 924 22.70 4.66 -16.84
CA SER A 924 22.62 5.03 -15.41
C SER A 924 21.32 5.73 -15.01
N GLY A 925 20.43 6.04 -15.96
CA GLY A 925 19.12 6.68 -15.77
C GLY A 925 17.90 5.75 -15.90
N LEU A 926 16.69 6.34 -15.90
CA LEU A 926 15.42 5.66 -16.22
C LEU A 926 15.38 5.29 -17.72
N SER A 927 16.16 4.30 -18.14
CA SER A 927 16.39 4.02 -19.57
C SER A 927 15.14 3.46 -20.27
N SER A 928 14.48 4.29 -21.08
CA SER A 928 13.64 3.86 -22.19
C SER A 928 14.38 4.10 -23.51
N PHE A 929 14.66 3.04 -24.26
CA PHE A 929 15.33 3.10 -25.56
C PHE A 929 14.52 3.81 -26.67
N GLY A 930 13.26 4.21 -26.38
CA GLY A 930 12.36 4.79 -27.37
C GLY A 930 12.85 6.11 -27.97
N TYR A 931 13.52 6.94 -27.17
CA TYR A 931 14.02 8.24 -27.66
C TYR A 931 15.31 8.09 -28.49
N LEU A 932 16.13 7.07 -28.21
CA LEU A 932 17.42 6.84 -28.85
C LEU A 932 17.31 6.66 -30.36
N LYS A 933 16.20 6.07 -30.80
CA LYS A 933 15.86 5.86 -32.20
C LYS A 933 15.81 7.15 -33.01
N ASN A 934 15.25 8.21 -32.42
CA ASN A 934 15.05 9.49 -33.09
C ASN A 934 16.23 10.45 -32.87
N LEU A 935 17.12 10.14 -31.93
CA LEU A 935 18.33 10.90 -31.72
C LEU A 935 19.35 10.62 -32.84
N PRO A 936 19.74 11.65 -33.61
CA PRO A 936 20.69 11.48 -34.69
C PRO A 936 22.11 11.47 -34.10
N ILE A 937 22.46 10.40 -33.39
CA ILE A 937 23.82 10.13 -32.89
C ILE A 937 24.56 9.12 -33.77
N ASP A 938 25.86 9.02 -33.63
CA ASP A 938 26.74 8.07 -34.33
C ASP A 938 27.35 7.04 -33.34
N TYR A 939 27.64 7.46 -32.10
CA TYR A 939 28.16 6.59 -31.04
C TYR A 939 27.30 6.61 -29.78
N LEU A 940 27.31 5.51 -29.05
CA LEU A 940 26.71 5.36 -27.74
C LEU A 940 27.78 4.85 -26.77
N LYS A 941 28.06 5.63 -25.72
CA LYS A 941 29.05 5.29 -24.71
C LYS A 941 28.35 4.63 -23.52
N ILE A 942 28.76 3.42 -23.20
CA ILE A 942 28.18 2.59 -22.14
C ILE A 942 28.81 3.00 -20.82
N ASP A 943 27.97 3.41 -19.86
CA ASP A 943 28.40 3.91 -18.56
C ASP A 943 29.29 2.91 -17.83
N GLY A 944 30.36 3.42 -17.22
CA GLY A 944 31.32 2.61 -16.47
C GLY A 944 30.74 1.81 -15.31
N ILE A 945 29.55 2.16 -14.81
CA ILE A 945 28.88 1.39 -13.75
C ILE A 945 28.63 -0.07 -14.17
N PHE A 946 28.33 -0.32 -15.45
CA PHE A 946 28.10 -1.68 -15.97
C PHE A 946 29.38 -2.36 -16.47
N ILE A 947 30.48 -1.60 -16.62
CA ILE A 947 31.73 -2.12 -17.18
C ILE A 947 32.70 -2.57 -16.08
N ARG A 948 32.69 -1.92 -14.91
CA ARG A 948 33.65 -2.19 -13.83
C ARG A 948 33.52 -3.59 -13.23
N ASP A 949 32.30 -4.12 -13.10
CA ASP A 949 32.02 -5.42 -12.48
C ASP A 949 31.70 -6.53 -13.50
N LEU A 950 31.96 -6.28 -14.79
CA LEU A 950 31.62 -7.14 -15.92
C LEU A 950 32.16 -8.59 -15.83
N GLU A 951 33.29 -8.78 -15.14
CA GLU A 951 33.90 -10.11 -14.93
C GLU A 951 33.12 -10.98 -13.91
N ASN A 952 32.45 -10.35 -12.95
CA ASN A 952 31.89 -11.03 -11.78
C ASN A 952 30.36 -10.91 -11.70
N ASP A 953 29.76 -9.99 -12.43
CA ASP A 953 28.32 -9.78 -12.49
C ASP A 953 27.75 -10.14 -13.87
N HIS A 954 27.02 -11.27 -13.93
CA HIS A 954 26.34 -11.72 -15.13
C HIS A 954 25.21 -10.79 -15.57
N MET A 955 24.65 -9.98 -14.66
CA MET A 955 23.64 -8.99 -14.97
C MET A 955 24.24 -7.83 -15.76
N ASP A 956 25.39 -7.31 -15.32
CA ASP A 956 26.12 -6.26 -16.03
C ASP A 956 26.54 -6.72 -17.43
N ALA A 957 27.04 -7.95 -17.56
CA ALA A 957 27.35 -8.54 -18.85
C ALA A 957 26.14 -8.63 -19.79
N ALA A 958 24.97 -8.99 -19.26
CA ALA A 958 23.72 -9.03 -20.02
C ALA A 958 23.27 -7.62 -20.45
N ILE A 959 23.35 -6.63 -19.55
CA ILE A 959 22.99 -5.23 -19.83
C ILE A 959 23.88 -4.66 -20.94
N VAL A 960 25.20 -4.80 -20.82
CA VAL A 960 26.16 -4.34 -21.83
C VAL A 960 25.90 -4.99 -23.18
N LYS A 961 25.59 -6.29 -23.19
CA LYS A 961 25.24 -7.03 -24.40
C LYS A 961 23.96 -6.51 -25.07
N SER A 962 22.89 -6.30 -24.30
CA SER A 962 21.64 -5.78 -24.84
C SER A 962 21.78 -4.33 -25.33
N ILE A 963 22.55 -3.48 -24.63
CA ILE A 963 22.87 -2.12 -25.08
C ILE A 963 23.63 -2.16 -26.40
N ASN A 964 24.67 -3.01 -26.50
CA ASN A 964 25.46 -3.18 -27.71
C ASN A 964 24.62 -3.61 -28.90
N GLN A 965 23.81 -4.66 -28.72
CA GLN A 965 22.95 -5.18 -29.77
C GLN A 965 21.94 -4.11 -30.24
N MET A 966 21.35 -3.37 -29.31
CA MET A 966 20.36 -2.36 -29.68
C MET A 966 20.97 -1.16 -30.41
N ALA A 967 22.14 -0.69 -29.97
CA ALA A 967 22.88 0.35 -30.66
C ALA A 967 23.19 -0.07 -32.10
N HIS A 968 23.68 -1.29 -32.31
CA HIS A 968 23.97 -1.84 -33.64
C HIS A 968 22.72 -1.96 -34.54
N VAL A 969 21.59 -2.41 -33.99
CA VAL A 969 20.30 -2.46 -34.70
C VAL A 969 19.86 -1.06 -35.16
N MET A 970 20.15 -0.03 -34.36
CA MET A 970 19.89 1.37 -34.71
C MET A 970 20.98 1.99 -35.61
N GLY A 971 21.96 1.20 -36.06
CA GLY A 971 23.06 1.64 -36.91
C GLY A 971 24.06 2.54 -36.19
N LYS A 972 24.12 2.47 -34.85
CA LYS A 972 25.05 3.22 -33.99
C LYS A 972 26.21 2.31 -33.58
N LYS A 973 27.37 2.88 -33.31
CA LYS A 973 28.51 2.15 -32.74
C LYS A 973 28.57 2.32 -31.22
N THR A 974 29.17 1.37 -30.51
CA THR A 974 29.29 1.40 -29.06
C THR A 974 30.71 1.65 -28.57
N ILE A 975 30.82 2.33 -27.43
CA ILE A 975 32.09 2.58 -26.75
C ILE A 975 31.91 2.18 -25.28
N ALA A 976 32.66 1.20 -24.79
CA ALA A 976 32.64 0.85 -23.37
C ALA A 976 33.63 1.72 -22.58
N GLU A 977 33.14 2.37 -21.52
CA GLU A 977 33.98 3.21 -20.67
C GLU A 977 34.52 2.47 -19.44
N PHE A 978 35.53 3.03 -18.78
CA PHE A 978 36.12 2.48 -17.55
C PHE A 978 36.64 1.04 -17.68
N VAL A 979 37.21 0.67 -18.83
CA VAL A 979 37.89 -0.62 -18.99
C VAL A 979 39.23 -0.60 -18.24
N GLU A 980 39.31 -1.30 -17.11
CA GLU A 980 40.47 -1.23 -16.21
C GLU A 980 41.48 -2.37 -16.38
N ASN A 981 41.08 -3.50 -16.97
CA ASN A 981 41.93 -4.69 -17.11
C ASN A 981 41.66 -5.47 -18.42
N ASP A 982 42.50 -6.48 -18.69
CA ASP A 982 42.39 -7.36 -19.87
C ASP A 982 41.13 -8.24 -19.87
N GLY A 983 40.65 -8.67 -18.70
CA GLY A 983 39.53 -9.60 -18.61
C GLY A 983 38.20 -8.94 -19.01
N ILE A 984 37.96 -7.72 -18.54
CA ILE A 984 36.85 -6.87 -19.02
C ILE A 984 36.95 -6.69 -20.54
N ASN A 985 38.14 -6.36 -21.06
CA ASN A 985 38.33 -6.18 -22.51
C ASN A 985 38.01 -7.45 -23.31
N GLN A 986 38.39 -8.63 -22.81
CA GLN A 986 38.07 -9.90 -23.45
C GLN A 986 36.56 -10.15 -23.50
N ILE A 987 35.84 -9.89 -22.40
CA ILE A 987 34.38 -10.04 -22.34
C ILE A 987 33.70 -9.06 -23.31
N LEU A 988 34.18 -7.82 -23.39
CA LEU A 988 33.67 -6.83 -24.35
C LEU A 988 33.89 -7.28 -25.80
N SER A 989 35.02 -7.93 -26.09
CA SER A 989 35.30 -8.52 -27.41
C SER A 989 34.35 -9.67 -27.73
N GLU A 990 33.97 -10.49 -26.75
CA GLU A 990 33.01 -11.57 -26.92
C GLU A 990 31.59 -11.05 -27.14
N ILE A 991 31.22 -9.96 -26.45
CA ILE A 991 29.95 -9.25 -26.64
C ILE A 991 29.88 -8.54 -28.00
N GLY A 992 31.03 -8.16 -28.57
CA GLY A 992 31.14 -7.47 -29.85
C GLY A 992 30.96 -5.95 -29.74
N VAL A 993 31.38 -5.35 -28.63
CA VAL A 993 31.45 -3.89 -28.48
C VAL A 993 32.47 -3.31 -29.47
N ASP A 994 32.18 -2.19 -30.12
CA ASP A 994 33.08 -1.66 -31.18
C ASP A 994 34.38 -1.08 -30.63
N TYR A 995 34.28 -0.23 -29.61
CA TYR A 995 35.41 0.48 -29.02
C TYR A 995 35.40 0.42 -27.49
N ALA A 996 36.55 0.65 -26.88
CA ALA A 996 36.71 0.73 -25.45
C ALA A 996 37.65 1.86 -25.04
N GLN A 997 37.40 2.40 -23.86
CA GLN A 997 38.16 3.47 -23.24
C GLN A 997 38.34 3.15 -21.75
N GLY A 998 39.56 3.32 -21.26
CA GLY A 998 39.85 3.07 -19.85
C GLY A 998 41.33 2.97 -19.55
N TYR A 999 41.68 2.79 -18.27
CA TYR A 999 43.07 2.78 -17.82
C TYR A 999 43.86 1.57 -18.30
N HIS A 1000 43.17 0.53 -18.75
CA HIS A 1000 43.80 -0.60 -19.42
C HIS A 1000 44.59 -0.16 -20.68
N PHE A 1001 44.04 0.79 -21.45
CA PHE A 1001 44.65 1.26 -22.71
C PHE A 1001 45.51 2.51 -22.54
N GLY A 1002 45.31 3.25 -21.44
CA GLY A 1002 46.10 4.42 -21.12
C GLY A 1002 45.32 5.42 -20.28
N LYS A 1003 46.04 6.12 -19.40
CA LYS A 1003 45.48 7.25 -18.65
C LYS A 1003 45.43 8.49 -19.55
N PRO A 1004 44.58 9.48 -19.24
CA PRO A 1004 44.61 10.77 -19.92
C PRO A 1004 46.02 11.40 -19.84
N VAL A 1005 46.56 11.79 -21.00
CA VAL A 1005 47.86 12.45 -21.14
C VAL A 1005 47.69 13.81 -21.83
N PRO A 1006 48.64 14.76 -21.71
CA PRO A 1006 48.62 15.98 -22.52
C PRO A 1006 48.48 15.64 -24.01
N ILE A 1007 47.66 16.38 -24.75
CA ILE A 1007 47.31 16.07 -26.14
C ILE A 1007 48.57 15.99 -27.05
N GLU A 1008 49.63 16.73 -26.72
CA GLU A 1008 50.90 16.70 -27.46
C GLU A 1008 51.63 15.35 -27.32
N MET A 1009 51.41 14.61 -26.23
CA MET A 1009 52.05 13.32 -25.99
C MET A 1009 51.45 12.19 -26.84
N LEU A 1010 50.22 12.35 -27.33
CA LEU A 1010 49.60 11.40 -28.27
C LEU A 1010 50.23 11.44 -29.68
N VAL A 1011 51.05 12.46 -29.97
CA VAL A 1011 51.76 12.60 -31.26
C VAL A 1011 52.99 11.69 -31.34
N LEU A 1012 53.52 11.24 -30.20
CA LEU A 1012 54.82 10.57 -30.09
C LEU A 1012 54.77 9.03 -30.04
N ASN A 1013 53.58 8.42 -30.17
CA ASN A 1013 53.41 6.96 -30.26
C ASN A 1013 52.92 6.48 -31.63
#